data_AF-A0A2S9CSR7-F1
#
_entry.id   AF-A0A2S9CSR7-F1
#
_cell.length_a   1.000
_cell.length_b   1.000
_cell.length_c   1.000
_cell.angle_alpha   90.00
_cell.angle_beta   90.00
_cell.angle_gamma   90.00
#
_symmetry.space_group_name_H-M   'P 1'
#
loop_
_entity.id
_entity.type
_entity.pdbx_description
1 polymer ?
#
loop_
_entity_poly.entity_id
_entity_poly.type
_entity_poly.pdbx_seq_one_letter_code
_entity_poly.pdbx_strand_id
1 'polypeptide(L)'
;MKYILFILFSLGFVAKAQVVNKADAKPQPQKEDTLVIDSGKKDSLKIFKPTINDYQYQTQFSEKKVFDTVMTFDKTYIFSQQNNKDNFGRVQPANIGSGFNPLVFEVNAEENLSLLPSNKSYMIIGANDVKYYDVKTPTATFVYHNAMRNGAALRSTYTQNIGKRFNFALEYMGLRSQGLYRNSLSANNNTLFSGHYVSKSGNYELFAHYLHQNVNNQESGGITEDNLFMNGDSNYSNRQNAQVNLASSSSQFSYRRYYLSHQFTPFNSGKFPFSIRHIISHQGNKYYYNQTGLESYWYDAPTDLVNGFPLTTKKYSENFSNTVSLIFNNEKFKLDAGVRYQMIKLGIRDVVALNGVPFPGELKENRIGAVGNLQVKLWDKIQLNSFLEFSNGSQFKSYLKTTNNLKFEPIKDYFVNAKVNFQSAYPSFNYLLNTSVYNNFNYYLENAKNQSVMEVGGSINLKWFKTEIFANYFRIDNYTYFDSNGSPKQSNNSVNISQIGGDATFSFNKFHLNTRVHFQNTLTNKELLPMPGFIGRANFFYQTQAFKKAAEIQAGVKVYYFSKFASRDYFPVLNEYILPNANSFSIGGQPIADIYINMKVKKMFFFIEGQQIGTVISNNKAYAFPHYPVYDFRLNIGIVWYLFN
;
A
#
# COMPACT_ATOMS: atom_id res chain seq x y z
N MET A 1 20.35 31.62 6.56
CA MET A 1 20.89 30.24 6.64
C MET A 1 20.63 29.45 5.35
N LYS A 2 21.03 29.96 4.17
CA LYS A 2 20.74 29.34 2.86
C LYS A 2 21.98 28.88 2.07
N TYR A 3 23.19 29.13 2.55
CA TYR A 3 24.43 28.90 1.78
C TYR A 3 25.44 27.94 2.42
N ILE A 4 25.16 27.41 3.61
CA ILE A 4 26.12 26.52 4.32
C ILE A 4 26.14 25.10 3.70
N LEU A 5 25.02 24.65 3.10
CA LEU A 5 24.92 23.31 2.50
C LEU A 5 25.57 23.21 1.11
N PHE A 6 25.78 24.34 0.42
CA PHE A 6 26.43 24.36 -0.90
C PHE A 6 27.96 24.36 -0.79
N ILE A 7 28.50 24.94 0.28
CA ILE A 7 29.95 25.01 0.54
C ILE A 7 30.53 23.64 0.93
N LEU A 8 29.72 22.77 1.56
CA LEU A 8 30.14 21.39 1.91
C LEU A 8 30.18 20.43 0.71
N PHE A 9 29.48 20.72 -0.39
CA PHE A 9 29.52 19.90 -1.60
C PHE A 9 30.63 20.32 -2.59
N SER A 10 31.07 21.58 -2.55
CA SER A 10 32.12 22.09 -3.46
C SER A 10 33.56 21.75 -3.02
N LEU A 11 33.78 21.35 -1.76
CA LEU A 11 35.12 21.02 -1.24
C LEU A 11 35.56 19.56 -1.48
N GLY A 12 34.73 18.72 -2.12
CA GLY A 12 35.05 17.31 -2.41
C GLY A 12 35.77 17.04 -3.73
N PHE A 13 36.03 18.06 -4.56
CA PHE A 13 36.51 17.86 -5.95
C PHE A 13 37.96 18.31 -6.23
N VAL A 14 38.78 18.55 -5.21
CA VAL A 14 40.22 18.87 -5.41
C VAL A 14 41.11 17.79 -4.80
N ALA A 15 41.06 16.58 -5.39
CA ALA A 15 42.16 15.64 -5.32
C ALA A 15 42.83 15.62 -6.70
N LYS A 16 44.10 16.03 -6.74
CA LYS A 16 44.90 16.17 -7.96
C LYS A 16 45.01 14.85 -8.72
N ALA A 17 44.49 14.82 -9.95
CA ALA A 17 44.92 13.86 -10.96
C ALA A 17 46.28 14.33 -11.50
N GLN A 18 47.34 13.53 -11.29
CA GLN A 18 48.59 13.70 -12.03
C GLN A 18 48.40 13.13 -13.44
N VAL A 19 48.50 14.01 -14.43
CA VAL A 19 48.67 13.64 -15.84
C VAL A 19 50.13 13.25 -16.03
N VAL A 20 50.39 11.97 -16.33
CA VAL A 20 51.72 11.50 -16.76
C VAL A 20 51.81 11.65 -18.27
N ASN A 21 52.78 12.46 -18.72
CA ASN A 21 53.08 12.66 -20.13
C ASN A 21 53.63 11.38 -20.77
N LYS A 22 53.17 11.11 -22.00
CA LYS A 22 53.32 9.85 -22.73
C LYS A 22 54.62 9.74 -23.55
N ALA A 23 55.73 10.31 -23.05
CA ALA A 23 56.96 10.46 -23.85
C ALA A 23 58.23 9.77 -23.30
N ASP A 24 58.17 9.10 -22.13
CA ASP A 24 59.31 8.32 -21.61
C ASP A 24 58.89 6.89 -21.25
N ALA A 25 58.57 6.09 -22.27
CA ALA A 25 58.34 4.65 -22.12
C ALA A 25 59.58 3.87 -22.58
N LYS A 26 60.43 3.47 -21.62
CA LYS A 26 61.38 2.36 -21.84
C LYS A 26 60.60 1.03 -21.79
N PRO A 27 60.90 0.04 -22.64
CA PRO A 27 60.19 -1.23 -22.63
C PRO A 27 60.67 -2.10 -21.46
N GLN A 28 59.75 -2.51 -20.60
CA GLN A 28 59.99 -3.48 -19.54
C GLN A 28 58.72 -4.32 -19.28
N PRO A 29 58.87 -5.55 -18.76
CA PRO A 29 58.54 -6.78 -19.47
C PRO A 29 57.09 -7.26 -19.24
N GLN A 30 56.66 -8.23 -20.06
CA GLN A 30 55.47 -9.05 -19.80
C GLN A 30 55.41 -9.45 -18.33
N LYS A 31 54.41 -8.94 -17.60
CA LYS A 31 53.97 -9.58 -16.36
C LYS A 31 53.18 -10.81 -16.77
N GLU A 32 53.86 -11.92 -16.71
CA GLU A 32 53.30 -13.26 -16.55
C GLU A 32 52.13 -13.24 -15.56
N ASP A 33 51.14 -14.08 -15.83
CA ASP A 33 50.12 -14.48 -14.87
C ASP A 33 50.77 -14.62 -13.49
N THR A 34 50.24 -13.90 -12.50
CA THR A 34 50.58 -14.18 -11.10
C THR A 34 50.12 -15.60 -10.77
N LEU A 35 51.01 -16.56 -11.02
CA LEU A 35 51.11 -17.80 -10.29
C LEU A 35 51.16 -17.42 -8.81
N VAL A 36 50.05 -17.67 -8.12
CA VAL A 36 50.00 -17.64 -6.67
C VAL A 36 50.90 -18.79 -6.20
N ILE A 37 52.13 -18.46 -5.82
CA ILE A 37 52.99 -19.38 -5.06
C ILE A 37 52.30 -19.57 -3.71
N ASP A 38 51.67 -20.73 -3.54
CA ASP A 38 51.19 -21.19 -2.24
C ASP A 38 52.41 -21.32 -1.32
N SER A 39 52.58 -20.36 -0.42
CA SER A 39 53.73 -20.26 0.48
C SER A 39 53.70 -21.28 1.62
N GLY A 40 52.83 -22.30 1.56
CA GLY A 40 52.78 -23.39 2.54
C GLY A 40 52.35 -22.96 3.95
N LYS A 41 52.11 -21.66 4.16
CA LYS A 41 51.38 -21.13 5.31
C LYS A 41 49.96 -20.87 4.85
N LYS A 42 49.02 -21.72 5.29
CA LYS A 42 47.59 -21.44 5.23
C LYS A 42 47.31 -20.14 5.99
N ASP A 43 47.43 -19.02 5.30
CA ASP A 43 46.93 -17.74 5.81
C ASP A 43 45.41 -17.89 5.89
N SER A 44 44.89 -17.93 7.11
CA SER A 44 43.50 -18.29 7.41
C SER A 44 42.51 -17.17 7.08
N LEU A 45 42.79 -16.37 6.05
CA LEU A 45 41.87 -15.37 5.51
C LEU A 45 40.67 -16.09 4.89
N LYS A 46 39.66 -16.36 5.73
CA LYS A 46 38.33 -16.75 5.27
C LYS A 46 37.74 -15.56 4.51
N ILE A 47 37.85 -15.57 3.19
CA ILE A 47 37.14 -14.63 2.31
C ILE A 47 35.65 -14.81 2.58
N PHE A 48 35.02 -13.80 3.19
CA PHE A 48 33.59 -13.78 3.42
C PHE A 48 32.89 -13.69 2.05
N LYS A 49 32.21 -14.77 1.65
CA LYS A 49 31.37 -14.80 0.45
C LYS A 49 29.91 -14.65 0.90
N PRO A 50 29.31 -13.46 0.79
CA PRO A 50 27.95 -13.25 1.23
C PRO A 50 26.97 -14.14 0.45
N THR A 51 26.04 -14.74 1.18
CA THR A 51 24.91 -15.52 0.65
C THR A 51 23.62 -14.72 0.81
N ILE A 52 22.51 -15.17 0.21
CA ILE A 52 21.23 -14.46 0.39
C ILE A 52 20.75 -14.46 1.86
N ASN A 53 21.21 -15.43 2.67
CA ASN A 53 20.90 -15.53 4.09
C ASN A 53 21.53 -14.43 4.93
N ASP A 54 22.54 -13.75 4.38
CA ASP A 54 23.23 -12.62 5.01
C ASP A 54 22.49 -11.29 4.83
N TYR A 55 21.36 -11.30 4.11
CA TYR A 55 20.51 -10.14 3.85
C TYR A 55 19.10 -10.46 4.34
N GLN A 56 18.73 -9.91 5.48
CA GLN A 56 17.46 -10.17 6.14
C GLN A 56 16.72 -8.88 6.44
N TYR A 57 15.41 -8.98 6.58
CA TYR A 57 14.55 -7.92 7.09
C TYR A 57 13.41 -8.52 7.92
N GLN A 58 12.82 -7.71 8.79
CA GLN A 58 11.63 -8.03 9.58
C GLN A 58 10.77 -6.79 9.77
N THR A 59 9.49 -6.96 10.05
CA THR A 59 8.70 -5.95 10.75
C THR A 59 8.83 -6.18 12.25
N GLN A 60 8.39 -5.24 13.08
CA GLN A 60 8.55 -5.34 14.53
C GLN A 60 7.99 -6.64 15.14
N PHE A 61 6.88 -7.14 14.60
CA PHE A 61 6.16 -8.29 15.15
C PHE A 61 6.33 -9.56 14.31
N SER A 62 7.12 -9.51 13.23
CA SER A 62 7.34 -10.66 12.35
C SER A 62 8.70 -11.32 12.57
N GLU A 63 8.83 -12.56 12.16
CA GLU A 63 10.12 -13.23 12.05
C GLU A 63 10.98 -12.64 10.91
N LYS A 64 12.30 -12.83 10.98
CA LYS A 64 13.25 -12.43 9.95
C LYS A 64 13.01 -13.20 8.64
N LYS A 65 13.05 -12.49 7.52
CA LYS A 65 12.93 -13.03 6.17
C LYS A 65 14.12 -12.59 5.33
N VAL A 66 14.56 -13.45 4.42
CA VAL A 66 15.60 -13.12 3.44
C VAL A 66 15.06 -12.23 2.32
N PHE A 67 15.93 -11.48 1.67
CA PHE A 67 15.55 -10.76 0.45
C PHE A 67 15.14 -11.76 -0.64
N ASP A 68 13.89 -11.73 -1.07
CA ASP A 68 13.41 -12.62 -2.11
C ASP A 68 13.89 -12.14 -3.50
N THR A 69 14.86 -12.86 -4.05
CA THR A 69 15.43 -12.63 -5.38
C THR A 69 15.07 -13.74 -6.39
N VAL A 70 14.13 -14.63 -6.09
CA VAL A 70 13.68 -15.69 -7.02
C VAL A 70 12.72 -15.10 -8.06
N MET A 71 12.68 -15.59 -9.30
CA MET A 71 11.67 -15.15 -10.27
C MET A 71 10.45 -16.07 -10.21
N THR A 72 9.45 -15.68 -9.42
CA THR A 72 8.16 -16.38 -9.32
C THR A 72 7.10 -15.72 -10.20
N PHE A 73 6.01 -16.42 -10.48
CA PHE A 73 4.87 -15.85 -11.22
C PHE A 73 4.19 -14.71 -10.44
N ASP A 74 4.17 -14.76 -9.11
CA ASP A 74 3.62 -13.68 -8.27
C ASP A 74 4.33 -12.35 -8.50
N LYS A 75 5.66 -12.39 -8.71
CA LYS A 75 6.44 -11.18 -8.98
C LYS A 75 6.05 -10.50 -10.28
N THR A 76 5.48 -11.22 -11.23
CA THR A 76 4.94 -10.61 -12.45
C THR A 76 3.71 -9.73 -12.16
N TYR A 77 2.92 -10.06 -11.14
CA TYR A 77 1.79 -9.23 -10.70
C TYR A 77 2.21 -8.15 -9.70
N ILE A 78 3.30 -8.34 -8.97
CA ILE A 78 3.78 -7.37 -7.98
C ILE A 78 4.65 -6.30 -8.65
N PHE A 79 5.68 -6.69 -9.39
CA PHE A 79 6.66 -5.78 -9.98
C PHE A 79 6.15 -5.04 -11.20
N SER A 80 5.08 -5.48 -11.86
CA SER A 80 4.44 -4.69 -12.93
C SER A 80 3.66 -3.49 -12.39
N GLN A 81 3.40 -3.44 -11.07
CA GLN A 81 2.55 -2.44 -10.42
C GLN A 81 3.39 -1.42 -9.66
N GLN A 82 3.10 -0.13 -9.82
CA GLN A 82 3.83 0.98 -9.20
C GLN A 82 3.85 0.93 -7.66
N ASN A 83 2.81 0.34 -7.06
CA ASN A 83 2.70 0.20 -5.60
C ASN A 83 3.42 -1.06 -5.08
N ASN A 84 4.02 -1.87 -5.96
CA ASN A 84 4.70 -3.12 -5.63
C ASN A 84 3.83 -4.08 -4.79
N LYS A 85 2.56 -4.23 -5.19
CA LYS A 85 1.58 -5.15 -4.60
C LYS A 85 0.77 -5.81 -5.71
N ASP A 86 0.24 -7.02 -5.45
CA ASP A 86 -0.78 -7.59 -6.34
C ASP A 86 -2.08 -6.79 -6.16
N ASN A 87 -2.57 -6.19 -7.24
CA ASN A 87 -3.79 -5.37 -7.28
C ASN A 87 -5.04 -6.15 -7.71
N PHE A 88 -5.03 -7.49 -7.61
CA PHE A 88 -6.23 -8.30 -7.82
C PHE A 88 -7.41 -7.78 -6.97
N GLY A 89 -8.60 -7.69 -7.57
CA GLY A 89 -9.77 -7.12 -6.90
C GLY A 89 -9.81 -5.59 -6.90
N ARG A 90 -8.97 -4.94 -7.70
CA ARG A 90 -8.93 -3.48 -7.86
C ARG A 90 -8.85 -3.11 -9.34
N VAL A 91 -9.38 -1.95 -9.71
CA VAL A 91 -9.26 -1.39 -11.06
C VAL A 91 -8.65 0.00 -10.98
N GLN A 92 -7.62 0.24 -11.78
CA GLN A 92 -6.94 1.53 -11.80
C GLN A 92 -7.54 2.43 -12.88
N PRO A 93 -7.75 3.73 -12.60
CA PRO A 93 -8.00 4.73 -13.63
C PRO A 93 -6.84 4.83 -14.63
N ALA A 94 -7.04 5.59 -15.71
CA ALA A 94 -6.07 5.78 -16.78
C ALA A 94 -4.69 6.32 -16.35
N ASN A 95 -4.56 6.90 -15.15
CA ASN A 95 -3.27 7.37 -14.64
C ASN A 95 -2.81 6.56 -13.42
N ILE A 96 -1.51 6.25 -13.37
CA ILE A 96 -0.91 5.58 -12.20
C ILE A 96 -0.82 6.56 -11.03
N GLY A 97 -1.00 6.03 -9.81
CA GLY A 97 -0.90 6.84 -8.59
C GLY A 97 -2.14 7.69 -8.28
N SER A 98 -3.24 7.54 -9.03
CA SER A 98 -4.54 8.17 -8.78
C SER A 98 -5.45 7.38 -7.83
N GLY A 99 -4.97 6.24 -7.30
CA GLY A 99 -5.77 5.33 -6.47
C GLY A 99 -6.44 4.22 -7.30
N PHE A 100 -7.48 3.61 -6.76
CA PHE A 100 -8.13 2.42 -7.35
C PHE A 100 -9.62 2.38 -7.03
N ASN A 101 -10.43 1.80 -7.91
CA ASN A 101 -11.76 1.30 -7.55
C ASN A 101 -11.63 -0.05 -6.84
N PRO A 102 -12.04 -0.18 -5.56
CA PRO A 102 -12.09 -1.47 -4.89
C PRO A 102 -13.27 -2.30 -5.43
N LEU A 103 -12.96 -3.42 -6.09
CA LEU A 103 -13.97 -4.37 -6.53
C LEU A 103 -14.31 -5.38 -5.44
N VAL A 104 -13.40 -5.63 -4.49
CA VAL A 104 -13.61 -6.54 -3.36
C VAL A 104 -13.71 -5.74 -2.06
N PHE A 105 -14.53 -6.23 -1.14
CA PHE A 105 -14.58 -5.67 0.21
C PHE A 105 -13.38 -6.17 1.04
N GLU A 106 -12.67 -5.24 1.67
CA GLU A 106 -11.57 -5.47 2.59
C GLU A 106 -11.68 -4.47 3.75
N VAL A 107 -11.32 -4.88 4.97
CA VAL A 107 -11.27 -3.98 6.12
C VAL A 107 -9.92 -3.27 6.17
N ASN A 108 -9.92 -1.94 6.08
CA ASN A 108 -8.71 -1.13 6.21
C ASN A 108 -8.52 -0.62 7.65
N ALA A 109 -7.57 -1.21 8.38
CA ALA A 109 -7.31 -0.82 9.76
C ALA A 109 -6.69 0.58 9.93
N GLU A 110 -6.06 1.14 8.88
CA GLU A 110 -5.40 2.46 8.94
C GLU A 110 -6.42 3.62 8.93
N GLU A 111 -7.69 3.33 8.63
CA GLU A 111 -8.83 4.26 8.68
C GLU A 111 -9.44 4.39 10.09
N ASN A 112 -9.13 3.47 11.00
CA ASN A 112 -9.68 3.48 12.35
C ASN A 112 -9.17 4.68 13.14
N LEU A 113 -10.09 5.49 13.68
CA LEU A 113 -9.78 6.66 14.52
C LEU A 113 -8.76 7.61 13.86
N SER A 114 -8.89 7.78 12.55
CA SER A 114 -7.91 8.43 11.70
C SER A 114 -8.62 9.14 10.56
N LEU A 115 -8.10 10.30 10.14
CA LEU A 115 -8.46 10.89 8.87
C LEU A 115 -7.62 10.24 7.77
N LEU A 116 -8.22 9.30 7.04
CA LEU A 116 -7.63 8.70 5.85
C LEU A 116 -8.72 8.49 4.80
N PRO A 117 -8.72 9.28 3.71
CA PRO A 117 -9.61 9.03 2.59
C PRO A 117 -9.35 7.67 1.94
N SER A 118 -10.40 6.91 1.65
CA SER A 118 -10.27 5.54 1.12
C SER A 118 -9.39 5.46 -0.13
N ASN A 119 -9.56 6.37 -1.09
CA ASN A 119 -8.78 6.34 -2.33
C ASN A 119 -7.31 6.75 -2.15
N LYS A 120 -6.98 7.46 -1.06
CA LYS A 120 -5.60 7.84 -0.71
C LYS A 120 -4.84 6.73 0.03
N SER A 121 -5.54 5.71 0.54
CA SER A 121 -4.98 4.67 1.40
C SER A 121 -3.99 3.72 0.70
N TYR A 122 -4.13 3.49 -0.60
CA TYR A 122 -3.43 2.40 -1.31
C TYR A 122 -1.90 2.52 -1.34
N MET A 123 -1.35 3.71 -1.09
CA MET A 123 0.10 3.99 -1.04
C MET A 123 0.62 4.25 0.37
N ILE A 124 -0.25 4.16 1.40
CA ILE A 124 0.12 4.39 2.80
C ILE A 124 0.86 3.17 3.36
N ILE A 125 1.87 3.43 4.18
CA ILE A 125 2.69 2.44 4.88
C ILE A 125 2.27 2.41 6.34
N GLY A 126 1.55 1.36 6.75
CA GLY A 126 1.12 1.14 8.13
C GLY A 126 2.31 0.92 9.07
N ALA A 127 2.09 1.00 10.38
CA ALA A 127 3.17 0.82 11.36
C ALA A 127 3.71 -0.62 11.32
N ASN A 128 2.81 -1.57 11.08
CA ASN A 128 3.12 -3.00 10.99
C ASN A 128 3.79 -3.40 9.65
N ASP A 129 3.85 -2.49 8.66
CA ASP A 129 4.45 -2.72 7.34
C ASP A 129 5.90 -2.21 7.22
N VAL A 130 6.38 -1.45 8.21
CA VAL A 130 7.74 -0.90 8.19
C VAL A 130 8.76 -2.01 8.36
N LYS A 131 9.73 -2.04 7.44
CA LYS A 131 10.83 -3.00 7.44
C LYS A 131 12.05 -2.46 8.17
N TYR A 132 12.65 -3.35 8.94
CA TYR A 132 13.91 -3.18 9.66
C TYR A 132 14.87 -4.24 9.14
N TYR A 133 16.11 -3.84 8.84
CA TYR A 133 17.03 -4.67 8.07
C TYR A 133 18.16 -5.21 8.95
N ASP A 134 18.76 -6.30 8.50
CA ASP A 134 19.97 -6.89 9.06
C ASP A 134 20.79 -7.43 7.88
N VAL A 135 21.80 -6.67 7.47
CA VAL A 135 22.60 -6.92 6.27
C VAL A 135 24.09 -7.00 6.63
N LYS A 136 24.79 -8.00 6.10
CA LYS A 136 26.24 -8.13 6.35
C LYS A 136 27.09 -7.09 5.62
N THR A 137 26.58 -6.55 4.52
CA THR A 137 27.25 -5.53 3.72
C THR A 137 26.26 -4.45 3.27
N PRO A 138 26.72 -3.21 3.00
CA PRO A 138 25.85 -2.15 2.50
C PRO A 138 25.03 -2.63 1.31
N THR A 139 23.72 -2.42 1.40
CA THR A 139 22.73 -2.93 0.46
C THR A 139 21.89 -1.79 -0.07
N ALA A 140 21.71 -1.76 -1.39
CA ALA A 140 20.78 -0.87 -2.06
C ALA A 140 19.78 -1.66 -2.90
N THR A 141 18.54 -1.17 -2.98
CA THR A 141 17.55 -1.70 -3.93
C THR A 141 16.88 -0.58 -4.69
N PHE A 142 16.71 -0.77 -6.00
CA PHE A 142 16.00 0.16 -6.86
C PHE A 142 14.83 -0.54 -7.53
N VAL A 143 13.66 0.08 -7.52
CA VAL A 143 12.48 -0.33 -8.27
C VAL A 143 12.00 0.84 -9.10
N TYR A 144 12.15 0.74 -10.42
CA TYR A 144 11.81 1.78 -11.37
C TYR A 144 10.64 1.32 -12.25
N HIS A 145 9.71 2.23 -12.55
CA HIS A 145 8.65 2.09 -13.53
C HIS A 145 8.57 3.36 -14.39
N ASN A 146 8.31 3.23 -15.68
CA ASN A 146 7.83 4.34 -16.46
C ASN A 146 6.35 4.65 -16.13
N ALA A 147 5.96 5.92 -16.25
CA ALA A 147 4.58 6.35 -16.03
C ALA A 147 3.93 6.86 -17.31
N MET A 148 2.79 7.54 -17.20
CA MET A 148 2.12 8.14 -18.36
C MET A 148 2.91 9.36 -18.83
N ARG A 149 3.10 9.48 -20.15
CA ARG A 149 3.96 10.50 -20.81
C ARG A 149 5.39 10.43 -20.27
N ASN A 150 6.04 11.57 -20.04
CA ASN A 150 7.43 11.65 -19.54
C ASN A 150 7.54 11.46 -18.01
N GLY A 151 6.66 10.64 -17.41
CA GLY A 151 6.62 10.39 -15.98
C GLY A 151 7.37 9.12 -15.56
N ALA A 152 7.60 8.96 -14.26
CA ALA A 152 8.23 7.78 -13.69
C ALA A 152 7.82 7.56 -12.23
N ALA A 153 7.99 6.33 -11.76
CA ALA A 153 7.96 5.96 -10.35
C ALA A 153 9.28 5.26 -9.99
N LEU A 154 9.96 5.76 -8.96
CA LEU A 154 11.21 5.19 -8.45
C LEU A 154 11.08 4.98 -6.94
N ARG A 155 11.35 3.76 -6.49
CA ARG A 155 11.59 3.44 -5.09
C ARG A 155 13.05 3.03 -4.92
N SER A 156 13.73 3.68 -3.99
CA SER A 156 15.12 3.43 -3.63
C SER A 156 15.20 3.09 -2.15
N THR A 157 15.93 2.04 -1.81
CA THR A 157 16.24 1.67 -0.42
C THR A 157 17.75 1.60 -0.28
N TYR A 158 18.29 2.18 0.77
CA TYR A 158 19.66 2.02 1.22
C TYR A 158 19.65 1.51 2.66
N THR A 159 20.43 0.48 2.97
CA THR A 159 20.57 -0.01 4.34
C THR A 159 21.98 -0.52 4.61
N GLN A 160 22.46 -0.31 5.83
CA GLN A 160 23.72 -0.86 6.29
C GLN A 160 23.70 -1.12 7.80
N ASN A 161 24.45 -2.13 8.21
CA ASN A 161 24.76 -2.37 9.61
C ASN A 161 26.00 -1.55 10.02
N ILE A 162 25.92 -0.82 11.13
CA ILE A 162 27.09 -0.26 11.82
C ILE A 162 27.45 -1.22 12.94
N GLY A 163 28.48 -2.03 12.72
CA GLY A 163 28.81 -3.16 13.59
C GLY A 163 27.74 -4.26 13.54
N LYS A 164 27.74 -5.17 14.53
CA LYS A 164 26.83 -6.33 14.55
C LYS A 164 25.45 -6.05 15.16
N ARG A 165 25.22 -4.82 15.64
CA ARG A 165 24.16 -4.52 16.62
C ARG A 165 23.21 -3.43 16.19
N PHE A 166 23.61 -2.56 15.28
CA PHE A 166 22.78 -1.46 14.80
C PHE A 166 22.66 -1.55 13.28
N ASN A 167 21.44 -1.48 12.78
CA ASN A 167 21.14 -1.27 11.38
C ASN A 167 20.33 0.01 11.22
N PHE A 168 20.58 0.74 10.13
CA PHE A 168 19.65 1.75 9.66
C PHE A 168 19.28 1.53 8.20
N ALA A 169 18.14 2.09 7.81
CA ALA A 169 17.73 2.18 6.42
C ALA A 169 17.11 3.54 6.10
N LEU A 170 17.30 3.96 4.85
CA LEU A 170 16.65 5.08 4.21
C LEU A 170 15.92 4.55 2.98
N GLU A 171 14.60 4.72 2.95
CA GLU A 171 13.77 4.45 1.78
C GLU A 171 13.17 5.76 1.26
N TYR A 172 13.20 5.93 -0.06
CA TYR A 172 12.55 7.03 -0.75
C TYR A 172 11.74 6.48 -1.92
N MET A 173 10.49 6.88 -2.04
CA MET A 173 9.67 6.66 -3.22
C MET A 173 9.25 8.01 -3.80
N GLY A 174 9.43 8.19 -5.10
CA GLY A 174 8.91 9.32 -5.85
C GLY A 174 8.14 8.82 -7.07
N LEU A 175 6.93 9.32 -7.26
CA LEU A 175 6.08 9.04 -8.41
C LEU A 175 5.57 10.36 -8.98
N ARG A 176 5.76 10.55 -10.29
CA ARG A 176 5.16 11.64 -11.05
C ARG A 176 4.62 11.09 -12.36
N SER A 177 3.33 11.26 -12.59
CA SER A 177 2.65 10.78 -13.80
C SER A 177 1.63 11.81 -14.28
N GLN A 178 1.84 12.40 -15.45
CA GLN A 178 0.99 13.48 -15.99
C GLN A 178 -0.45 13.03 -16.30
N GLY A 179 -0.62 11.75 -16.61
CA GLY A 179 -1.89 11.21 -17.09
C GLY A 179 -2.15 11.49 -18.58
N LEU A 180 -3.20 10.86 -19.09
CA LEU A 180 -3.60 10.96 -20.50
C LEU A 180 -4.69 12.02 -20.72
N TYR A 181 -5.49 12.30 -19.69
CA TYR A 181 -6.61 13.24 -19.72
C TYR A 181 -6.24 14.59 -19.08
N ARG A 182 -7.08 15.61 -19.26
CA ARG A 182 -6.89 16.91 -18.61
C ARG A 182 -7.04 16.79 -17.08
N ASN A 183 -6.33 17.66 -16.37
CA ASN A 183 -6.36 17.75 -14.90
C ASN A 183 -6.22 16.37 -14.20
N SER A 184 -5.27 15.54 -14.64
CA SER A 184 -5.14 14.15 -14.18
C SER A 184 -3.77 13.81 -13.59
N LEU A 185 -2.92 14.79 -13.32
CA LEU A 185 -1.59 14.59 -12.74
C LEU A 185 -1.62 13.85 -11.39
N SER A 186 -0.74 12.87 -11.21
CA SER A 186 -0.45 12.24 -9.92
C SER A 186 0.99 12.49 -9.49
N ALA A 187 1.19 12.92 -8.25
CA ALA A 187 2.48 13.28 -7.69
C ALA A 187 2.61 12.81 -6.24
N ASN A 188 3.16 11.60 -6.06
CA ASN A 188 3.23 10.94 -4.76
C ASN A 188 4.69 10.79 -4.32
N ASN A 189 4.94 10.89 -3.03
CA ASN A 189 6.26 10.57 -2.48
C ASN A 189 6.18 9.97 -1.08
N ASN A 190 7.19 9.21 -0.71
CA ASN A 190 7.48 8.90 0.67
C ASN A 190 8.97 8.94 0.98
N THR A 191 9.27 9.25 2.25
CA THR A 191 10.59 9.11 2.85
C THR A 191 10.42 8.36 4.15
N LEU A 192 11.14 7.26 4.32
CA LEU A 192 11.13 6.42 5.52
C LEU A 192 12.56 6.24 6.01
N PHE A 193 12.81 6.67 7.24
CA PHE A 193 14.02 6.33 7.98
C PHE A 193 13.66 5.26 9.00
N SER A 194 14.38 4.14 9.02
CA SER A 194 14.19 3.11 10.05
C SER A 194 15.53 2.72 10.68
N GLY A 195 15.47 2.30 11.94
CA GLY A 195 16.63 1.86 12.72
C GLY A 195 16.26 0.69 13.63
N HIS A 196 17.17 -0.27 13.73
CA HIS A 196 17.05 -1.44 14.60
C HIS A 196 18.34 -1.63 15.39
N TYR A 197 18.21 -1.78 16.71
CA TYR A 197 19.34 -1.98 17.60
C TYR A 197 19.09 -3.13 18.57
N VAL A 198 20.12 -3.95 18.80
CA VAL A 198 20.15 -5.01 19.81
C VAL A 198 21.39 -4.86 20.70
N SER A 199 21.23 -4.93 22.02
CA SER A 199 22.35 -4.80 22.96
C SER A 199 23.33 -5.98 22.89
N LYS A 200 24.52 -5.81 23.47
CA LYS A 200 25.57 -6.85 23.50
C LYS A 200 25.06 -8.16 24.13
N SER A 201 24.29 -8.05 25.20
CA SER A 201 23.70 -9.16 25.95
C SER A 201 22.42 -9.70 25.32
N GLY A 202 21.87 -9.06 24.28
CA GLY A 202 20.59 -9.44 23.66
C GLY A 202 19.36 -9.15 24.51
N ASN A 203 19.54 -8.55 25.69
CA ASN A 203 18.45 -8.24 26.64
C ASN A 203 17.76 -6.91 26.37
N TYR A 204 18.18 -6.15 25.36
CA TYR A 204 17.54 -4.91 24.97
C TYR A 204 17.45 -4.82 23.45
N GLU A 205 16.26 -4.52 22.94
CA GLU A 205 15.96 -4.37 21.52
C GLU A 205 15.18 -3.09 21.27
N LEU A 206 15.51 -2.38 20.19
CA LEU A 206 14.94 -1.09 19.82
C LEU A 206 14.58 -1.07 18.33
N PHE A 207 13.38 -0.61 18.04
CA PHE A 207 12.88 -0.31 16.70
C PHE A 207 12.45 1.15 16.66
N ALA A 208 12.97 1.92 15.72
CA ALA A 208 12.60 3.32 15.54
C ALA A 208 12.36 3.63 14.07
N HIS A 209 11.36 4.45 13.76
CA HIS A 209 11.21 4.97 12.41
C HIS A 209 10.54 6.35 12.35
N TYR A 210 10.86 7.09 11.30
CA TYR A 210 10.18 8.29 10.87
C TYR A 210 9.66 8.10 9.45
N LEU A 211 8.38 8.40 9.23
CA LEU A 211 7.72 8.27 7.94
C LEU A 211 7.09 9.61 7.54
N HIS A 212 7.38 10.03 6.30
CA HIS A 212 6.79 11.19 5.64
C HIS A 212 6.23 10.73 4.29
N GLN A 213 4.90 10.79 4.10
CA GLN A 213 4.27 10.49 2.81
C GLN A 213 3.37 11.62 2.32
N ASN A 214 3.36 11.86 1.02
CA ASN A 214 2.37 12.72 0.36
C ASN A 214 1.74 11.96 -0.80
N VAL A 215 0.41 12.05 -0.91
CA VAL A 215 -0.38 11.51 -2.02
C VAL A 215 -1.19 12.64 -2.61
N ASN A 216 -0.77 13.13 -3.77
CA ASN A 216 -1.32 14.34 -4.39
C ASN A 216 -1.82 14.03 -5.80
N ASN A 217 -3.01 14.53 -6.12
CA ASN A 217 -3.63 14.32 -7.41
C ASN A 217 -4.28 15.61 -7.90
N GLN A 218 -4.22 15.87 -9.20
CA GLN A 218 -5.21 16.68 -9.87
C GLN A 218 -6.48 15.85 -10.02
N GLU A 219 -7.62 16.50 -9.81
CA GLU A 219 -8.92 15.86 -9.71
C GLU A 219 -9.78 16.30 -10.90
N SER A 220 -9.92 15.44 -11.91
CA SER A 220 -10.63 15.78 -13.14
C SER A 220 -12.16 15.65 -13.04
N GLY A 221 -12.67 14.96 -12.03
CA GLY A 221 -14.10 14.62 -11.93
C GLY A 221 -14.59 13.64 -13.01
N GLY A 222 -13.71 13.04 -13.81
CA GLY A 222 -14.06 12.18 -14.94
C GLY A 222 -14.25 12.96 -16.25
N ILE A 223 -14.49 12.23 -17.35
CA ILE A 223 -14.82 12.81 -18.66
C ILE A 223 -16.31 13.15 -18.74
N THR A 224 -16.67 14.16 -19.53
CA THR A 224 -18.06 14.62 -19.66
C THR A 224 -18.85 13.88 -20.76
N GLU A 225 -18.17 13.44 -21.82
CA GLU A 225 -18.83 12.86 -23.02
C GLU A 225 -18.44 11.38 -23.19
N ASP A 226 -19.01 10.50 -22.37
CA ASP A 226 -18.72 9.06 -22.40
C ASP A 226 -19.06 8.39 -23.74
N ASN A 227 -20.10 8.86 -24.42
CA ASN A 227 -20.51 8.32 -25.73
C ASN A 227 -19.40 8.47 -26.78
N LEU A 228 -18.67 9.59 -26.77
CA LEU A 228 -17.55 9.81 -27.69
C LEU A 228 -16.39 8.86 -27.38
N PHE A 229 -16.12 8.62 -26.10
CA PHE A 229 -15.12 7.62 -25.68
C PHE A 229 -15.51 6.20 -26.12
N MET A 230 -16.74 5.76 -25.82
CA MET A 230 -17.20 4.40 -26.11
C MET A 230 -17.30 4.11 -27.62
N ASN A 231 -17.64 5.11 -28.43
CA ASN A 231 -17.71 4.98 -29.89
C ASN A 231 -16.34 5.12 -30.56
N GLY A 232 -15.32 5.58 -29.83
CA GLY A 232 -13.99 5.85 -30.35
C GLY A 232 -13.97 6.98 -31.37
N ASP A 233 -14.63 8.09 -31.01
CA ASP A 233 -14.67 9.30 -31.82
C ASP A 233 -13.24 9.82 -32.11
N SER A 234 -13.00 10.29 -33.33
CA SER A 234 -11.70 10.79 -33.76
C SER A 234 -11.21 11.98 -32.94
N ASN A 235 -12.11 12.79 -32.39
CA ASN A 235 -11.75 13.91 -31.50
C ASN A 235 -11.08 13.42 -30.21
N TYR A 236 -11.38 12.19 -29.78
CA TYR A 236 -10.88 11.55 -28.58
C TYR A 236 -9.64 10.67 -28.84
N SER A 237 -9.09 10.69 -30.06
CA SER A 237 -7.80 10.06 -30.38
C SER A 237 -6.66 10.65 -29.54
N ASN A 238 -6.67 11.96 -29.32
CA ASN A 238 -5.88 12.61 -28.27
C ASN A 238 -6.73 12.79 -27.02
N ARG A 239 -6.46 11.99 -25.98
CA ARG A 239 -7.20 12.03 -24.70
C ARG A 239 -7.17 13.37 -23.97
N GLN A 240 -6.30 14.32 -24.35
CA GLN A 240 -6.33 15.69 -23.83
C GLN A 240 -7.48 16.53 -24.38
N ASN A 241 -8.09 16.14 -25.49
CA ASN A 241 -9.24 16.85 -26.06
C ASN A 241 -10.53 16.55 -25.29
N ALA A 242 -10.57 15.43 -24.56
CA ALA A 242 -11.71 15.08 -23.73
C ALA A 242 -11.92 16.15 -22.66
N GLN A 243 -13.12 16.72 -22.63
CA GLN A 243 -13.55 17.62 -21.58
C GLN A 243 -13.73 16.84 -20.28
N VAL A 244 -13.48 17.52 -19.17
CA VAL A 244 -13.51 16.95 -17.82
C VAL A 244 -14.39 17.79 -16.93
N ASN A 245 -15.01 17.17 -15.93
CA ASN A 245 -15.95 17.83 -15.04
C ASN A 245 -15.29 18.90 -14.16
N LEU A 246 -14.01 18.72 -13.81
CA LEU A 246 -13.25 19.60 -12.93
C LEU A 246 -11.93 20.00 -13.58
N ALA A 247 -11.80 21.27 -13.96
CA ALA A 247 -10.66 21.74 -14.73
C ALA A 247 -9.51 22.27 -13.86
N SER A 248 -9.80 22.62 -12.60
CA SER A 248 -8.89 23.38 -11.73
C SER A 248 -8.71 22.79 -10.33
N SER A 249 -9.29 21.62 -10.09
CA SER A 249 -9.33 20.98 -8.77
C SER A 249 -8.15 20.04 -8.53
N SER A 250 -7.69 19.96 -7.28
CA SER A 250 -6.62 19.07 -6.83
C SER A 250 -6.80 18.68 -5.36
N SER A 251 -6.26 17.52 -4.99
CA SER A 251 -6.27 17.03 -3.62
C SER A 251 -4.86 16.69 -3.15
N GLN A 252 -4.63 16.85 -1.84
CA GLN A 252 -3.35 16.54 -1.20
C GLN A 252 -3.58 15.84 0.13
N PHE A 253 -2.93 14.71 0.32
CA PHE A 253 -2.93 13.99 1.59
C PHE A 253 -1.50 13.87 2.12
N SER A 254 -1.26 14.40 3.32
CA SER A 254 0.01 14.29 4.03
C SER A 254 -0.13 13.35 5.22
N TYR A 255 0.75 12.35 5.31
CA TYR A 255 0.82 11.39 6.39
C TYR A 255 2.20 11.42 7.05
N ARG A 256 2.26 11.66 8.37
CA ARG A 256 3.50 11.73 9.14
C ARG A 256 3.42 10.79 10.32
N ARG A 257 4.47 9.99 10.56
CA ARG A 257 4.55 9.13 11.74
C ARG A 257 5.95 9.16 12.35
N TYR A 258 5.98 9.34 13.67
CA TYR A 258 7.14 9.06 14.52
C TYR A 258 6.81 7.82 15.34
N TYR A 259 7.75 6.90 15.42
CA TYR A 259 7.53 5.62 16.08
C TYR A 259 8.80 5.14 16.76
N LEU A 260 8.66 4.74 18.02
CA LEU A 260 9.73 4.15 18.82
C LEU A 260 9.13 3.01 19.63
N SER A 261 9.70 1.81 19.49
CA SER A 261 9.39 0.65 20.30
C SER A 261 10.68 0.11 20.88
N HIS A 262 10.71 -0.14 22.17
CA HIS A 262 11.86 -0.76 22.81
C HIS A 262 11.44 -1.78 23.86
N GLN A 263 12.23 -2.85 23.95
CA GLN A 263 11.98 -3.99 24.80
C GLN A 263 13.21 -4.25 25.67
N PHE A 264 12.97 -4.51 26.96
CA PHE A 264 13.99 -4.88 27.92
C PHE A 264 13.64 -6.20 28.60
N THR A 265 14.59 -7.13 28.64
CA THR A 265 14.49 -8.46 29.23
C THR A 265 15.44 -8.52 30.44
N PRO A 266 15.00 -8.10 31.64
CA PRO A 266 15.88 -7.92 32.80
C PRO A 266 16.55 -9.20 33.29
N PHE A 267 15.91 -10.35 33.08
CA PHE A 267 16.34 -11.65 33.59
C PHE A 267 16.83 -12.56 32.47
N ASN A 268 17.50 -13.65 32.83
CA ASN A 268 17.83 -14.70 31.87
C ASN A 268 16.53 -15.31 31.33
N SER A 269 16.27 -15.16 30.03
CA SER A 269 15.04 -15.59 29.36
C SER A 269 14.77 -17.08 29.48
N GLY A 270 15.81 -17.91 29.66
CA GLY A 270 15.65 -19.35 29.87
C GLY A 270 15.09 -19.73 31.25
N LYS A 271 15.20 -18.85 32.26
CA LYS A 271 14.63 -19.06 33.61
C LYS A 271 13.39 -18.23 33.86
N PHE A 272 13.40 -16.98 33.40
CA PHE A 272 12.31 -16.02 33.57
C PHE A 272 12.05 -15.32 32.22
N PRO A 273 11.14 -15.86 31.38
CA PRO A 273 10.89 -15.37 30.02
C PRO A 273 10.09 -14.06 29.97
N PHE A 274 10.35 -13.13 30.90
CA PHE A 274 9.62 -11.86 31.02
C PHE A 274 10.40 -10.71 30.40
N SER A 275 9.69 -9.87 29.65
CA SER A 275 10.22 -8.61 29.12
C SER A 275 9.21 -7.48 29.33
N ILE A 276 9.71 -6.26 29.41
CA ILE A 276 8.91 -5.05 29.41
C ILE A 276 9.10 -4.39 28.06
N ARG A 277 8.01 -3.96 27.43
CA ARG A 277 8.08 -3.19 26.18
C ARG A 277 7.33 -1.90 26.31
N HIS A 278 7.91 -0.84 25.78
CA HIS A 278 7.26 0.45 25.66
C HIS A 278 7.24 0.86 24.19
N ILE A 279 6.10 1.41 23.76
CA ILE A 279 5.89 1.93 22.41
C ILE A 279 5.35 3.35 22.54
N ILE A 280 6.01 4.29 21.90
CA ILE A 280 5.52 5.66 21.74
C ILE A 280 5.38 5.94 20.24
N SER A 281 4.24 6.47 19.84
CA SER A 281 4.00 6.87 18.46
C SER A 281 3.19 8.15 18.37
N HIS A 282 3.53 8.98 17.40
CA HIS A 282 2.76 10.15 17.02
C HIS A 282 2.50 10.10 15.52
N GLN A 283 1.22 10.10 15.14
CA GLN A 283 0.77 10.14 13.76
C GLN A 283 -0.02 11.43 13.50
N GLY A 284 0.30 12.12 12.41
CA GLY A 284 -0.41 13.31 11.97
C GLY A 284 -0.82 13.19 10.50
N ASN A 285 -2.10 13.40 10.23
CA ASN A 285 -2.67 13.34 8.89
C ASN A 285 -3.26 14.71 8.52
N LYS A 286 -3.10 15.13 7.27
CA LYS A 286 -3.72 16.35 6.74
C LYS A 286 -4.28 16.06 5.37
N TYR A 287 -5.52 16.47 5.13
CA TYR A 287 -6.16 16.40 3.82
C TYR A 287 -6.53 17.81 3.37
N TYR A 288 -6.24 18.10 2.10
CA TYR A 288 -6.58 19.35 1.44
C TYR A 288 -7.32 19.06 0.15
N TYR A 289 -8.39 19.81 -0.10
CA TYR A 289 -8.98 19.97 -1.42
C TYR A 289 -8.76 21.42 -1.86
N ASN A 290 -8.16 21.61 -3.03
CA ASN A 290 -7.82 22.93 -3.57
C ASN A 290 -8.45 23.08 -4.94
N GLN A 291 -8.94 24.27 -5.23
CA GLN A 291 -9.40 24.68 -6.55
C GLN A 291 -8.88 26.09 -6.83
N THR A 292 -8.55 26.42 -8.08
CA THR A 292 -8.12 27.79 -8.43
C THR A 292 -9.30 28.70 -8.77
N GLY A 293 -10.46 28.13 -9.04
CA GLY A 293 -11.74 28.81 -9.22
C GLY A 293 -12.89 27.89 -8.80
N LEU A 294 -14.10 28.45 -8.70
CA LEU A 294 -15.31 27.64 -8.51
C LEU A 294 -15.54 26.76 -9.74
N GLU A 295 -15.96 25.53 -9.52
CA GLU A 295 -16.24 24.54 -10.55
C GLU A 295 -17.75 24.44 -10.71
N SER A 296 -18.28 24.85 -11.87
CA SER A 296 -19.72 24.85 -12.15
C SER A 296 -20.35 23.45 -12.11
N TYR A 297 -19.54 22.40 -12.10
CA TYR A 297 -20.01 21.02 -11.90
C TYR A 297 -20.63 20.80 -10.51
N TRP A 298 -20.29 21.62 -9.52
CA TRP A 298 -20.70 21.43 -8.12
C TRP A 298 -21.84 22.33 -7.64
N TYR A 299 -22.31 23.27 -8.47
CA TYR A 299 -23.36 24.20 -8.10
C TYR A 299 -24.11 24.73 -9.32
N ASP A 300 -25.39 25.02 -9.14
CA ASP A 300 -26.25 25.57 -10.20
C ASP A 300 -26.59 27.05 -9.94
N ALA A 301 -26.64 27.45 -8.66
CA ALA A 301 -26.99 28.79 -8.24
C ALA A 301 -26.02 29.36 -7.20
N PRO A 302 -25.88 30.71 -7.09
CA PRO A 302 -25.07 31.34 -6.05
C PRO A 302 -25.48 30.97 -4.62
N THR A 303 -26.74 30.57 -4.40
CA THR A 303 -27.26 30.10 -3.10
C THR A 303 -26.66 28.76 -2.66
N ASP A 304 -26.07 28.01 -3.59
CA ASP A 304 -25.39 26.74 -3.29
C ASP A 304 -23.98 26.96 -2.76
N LEU A 305 -23.53 28.21 -2.66
CA LEU A 305 -22.20 28.59 -2.23
C LEU A 305 -22.22 29.20 -0.82
N VAL A 306 -21.17 28.93 -0.05
CA VAL A 306 -20.89 29.62 1.22
C VAL A 306 -20.20 30.94 0.90
N ASN A 307 -20.88 32.05 1.16
CA ASN A 307 -20.34 33.39 0.88
C ASN A 307 -19.02 33.62 1.65
N GLY A 308 -17.99 34.11 0.96
CA GLY A 308 -16.68 34.41 1.53
C GLY A 308 -15.83 33.18 1.94
N PHE A 309 -16.26 31.96 1.60
CA PHE A 309 -15.52 30.76 2.00
C PHE A 309 -14.29 30.51 1.12
N PRO A 310 -13.15 30.07 1.68
CA PRO A 310 -11.94 29.81 0.90
C PRO A 310 -12.09 28.68 -0.13
N LEU A 311 -11.48 28.84 -1.30
CA LEU A 311 -11.42 27.81 -2.35
C LEU A 311 -10.57 26.59 -1.94
N THR A 312 -9.67 26.74 -0.97
CA THR A 312 -8.91 25.63 -0.39
C THR A 312 -9.53 25.22 0.93
N THR A 313 -9.76 23.93 1.15
CA THR A 313 -10.21 23.37 2.42
C THR A 313 -9.10 22.56 3.07
N LYS A 314 -9.18 22.39 4.40
CA LYS A 314 -8.23 21.57 5.15
C LYS A 314 -8.92 20.82 6.28
N LYS A 315 -8.65 19.53 6.35
CA LYS A 315 -8.95 18.64 7.49
C LYS A 315 -7.66 18.06 8.05
N TYR A 316 -7.61 17.79 9.34
CA TYR A 316 -6.46 17.15 9.96
C TYR A 316 -6.87 16.20 11.08
N SER A 317 -6.03 15.21 11.34
CA SER A 317 -6.12 14.38 12.54
C SER A 317 -4.76 14.15 13.16
N GLU A 318 -4.74 14.02 14.48
CA GLU A 318 -3.55 13.66 15.25
C GLU A 318 -3.87 12.47 16.14
N ASN A 319 -2.93 11.53 16.25
CA ASN A 319 -3.01 10.38 17.16
C ASN A 319 -1.66 10.22 17.84
N PHE A 320 -1.60 10.62 19.11
CA PHE A 320 -0.49 10.32 19.99
C PHE A 320 -0.84 9.08 20.81
N SER A 321 0.08 8.12 20.90
CA SER A 321 -0.10 6.90 21.66
C SER A 321 1.15 6.55 22.47
N ASN A 322 0.92 6.05 23.68
CA ASN A 322 1.94 5.55 24.58
C ASN A 322 1.45 4.23 25.17
N THR A 323 2.16 3.14 24.90
CA THR A 323 1.79 1.78 25.30
C THR A 323 2.90 1.19 26.14
N VAL A 324 2.57 0.65 27.32
CA VAL A 324 3.49 -0.15 28.14
C VAL A 324 2.92 -1.56 28.24
N SER A 325 3.73 -2.57 27.92
CA SER A 325 3.35 -3.98 27.91
C SER A 325 4.30 -4.83 28.73
N LEU A 326 3.74 -5.84 29.38
CA LEU A 326 4.48 -7.00 29.90
C LEU A 326 4.39 -8.13 28.88
N ILE A 327 5.54 -8.72 28.56
CA ILE A 327 5.68 -9.83 27.63
C ILE A 327 6.14 -11.05 28.42
N PHE A 328 5.43 -12.16 28.25
CA PHE A 328 5.90 -13.49 28.58
C PHE A 328 6.17 -14.25 27.28
N ASN A 329 7.39 -14.74 27.07
CA ASN A 329 7.81 -15.32 25.80
C ASN A 329 8.63 -16.60 25.97
N ASN A 330 8.02 -17.76 25.75
CA ASN A 330 8.72 -19.04 25.67
C ASN A 330 8.56 -19.64 24.26
N GLU A 331 9.13 -20.83 24.03
CA GLU A 331 9.13 -21.47 22.71
C GLU A 331 7.72 -21.77 22.15
N LYS A 332 6.75 -22.06 23.01
CA LYS A 332 5.39 -22.49 22.61
C LYS A 332 4.34 -21.39 22.74
N PHE A 333 4.61 -20.38 23.55
CA PHE A 333 3.62 -19.41 24.00
C PHE A 333 4.28 -18.05 24.19
N LYS A 334 3.73 -17.05 23.51
CA LYS A 334 4.08 -15.65 23.67
C LYS A 334 2.81 -14.87 23.98
N LEU A 335 2.73 -14.28 25.16
CA LEU A 335 1.68 -13.34 25.53
C LEU A 335 2.34 -12.00 25.75
N ASP A 336 1.81 -10.96 25.12
CA ASP A 336 2.04 -9.62 25.62
C ASP A 336 0.77 -8.85 25.84
N ALA A 337 0.70 -8.25 27.03
CA ALA A 337 -0.46 -7.54 27.52
C ALA A 337 0.01 -6.18 28.02
N GLY A 338 -0.66 -5.13 27.60
CA GLY A 338 -0.28 -3.78 27.92
C GLY A 338 -1.45 -2.82 28.05
N VAL A 339 -1.13 -1.67 28.63
CA VAL A 339 -2.03 -0.53 28.75
C VAL A 339 -1.58 0.54 27.77
N ARG A 340 -2.53 1.15 27.06
CA ARG A 340 -2.30 2.22 26.10
C ARG A 340 -3.02 3.47 26.53
N TYR A 341 -2.29 4.58 26.62
CA TYR A 341 -2.84 5.93 26.65
C TYR A 341 -2.80 6.51 25.24
N GLN A 342 -3.88 7.17 24.80
CA GLN A 342 -3.92 7.88 23.52
C GLN A 342 -4.57 9.25 23.65
N MET A 343 -4.08 10.20 22.87
CA MET A 343 -4.72 11.49 22.62
C MET A 343 -5.04 11.55 21.12
N ILE A 344 -6.31 11.77 20.80
CA ILE A 344 -6.80 11.79 19.42
C ILE A 344 -7.46 13.14 19.15
N LYS A 345 -7.19 13.70 17.97
CA LYS A 345 -7.80 14.94 17.48
C LYS A 345 -8.29 14.78 16.06
N LEU A 346 -9.39 15.46 15.74
CA LEU A 346 -9.91 15.71 14.40
C LEU A 346 -10.27 17.19 14.31
N GLY A 347 -9.82 17.89 13.27
CA GLY A 347 -10.17 19.29 13.10
C GLY A 347 -10.25 19.75 11.66
N ILE A 348 -10.85 20.92 11.48
CA ILE A 348 -10.99 21.65 10.23
C ILE A 348 -10.35 23.03 10.37
N ARG A 349 -9.91 23.63 9.25
CA ARG A 349 -9.34 24.99 9.30
C ARG A 349 -10.42 26.07 9.27
N ASP A 350 -11.37 25.94 8.34
CA ASP A 350 -12.38 26.94 8.06
C ASP A 350 -13.74 26.38 8.46
N VAL A 351 -14.42 27.06 9.38
CA VAL A 351 -15.69 26.63 9.97
C VAL A 351 -16.86 27.16 9.14
N VAL A 352 -17.87 26.33 8.93
CA VAL A 352 -19.16 26.70 8.34
C VAL A 352 -20.23 26.63 9.44
N ALA A 353 -21.27 27.45 9.32
CA ALA A 353 -22.46 27.35 10.15
C ALA A 353 -23.63 26.82 9.32
N LEU A 354 -24.34 25.82 9.85
CA LEU A 354 -25.57 25.29 9.28
C LEU A 354 -26.74 25.72 10.17
N ASN A 355 -27.73 26.40 9.61
CA ASN A 355 -28.88 26.93 10.35
C ASN A 355 -28.47 27.81 11.57
N GLY A 356 -27.40 28.57 11.43
CA GLY A 356 -26.86 29.43 12.49
C GLY A 356 -26.02 28.71 13.56
N VAL A 357 -25.87 27.38 13.47
CA VAL A 357 -25.03 26.60 14.39
C VAL A 357 -23.67 26.32 13.74
N PRO A 358 -22.55 26.82 14.30
CA PRO A 358 -21.22 26.57 13.75
C PRO A 358 -20.80 25.12 13.97
N PHE A 359 -20.15 24.53 12.97
CA PHE A 359 -19.49 23.24 13.13
C PHE A 359 -18.33 23.32 14.15
N PRO A 360 -18.01 22.23 14.86
CA PRO A 360 -16.85 22.22 15.75
C PRO A 360 -15.55 22.37 14.94
N GLY A 361 -14.72 23.33 15.32
CA GLY A 361 -13.40 23.51 14.70
C GLY A 361 -12.43 22.36 15.00
N GLU A 362 -12.53 21.77 16.19
CA GLU A 362 -11.73 20.63 16.62
C GLU A 362 -12.52 19.74 17.60
N LEU A 363 -12.44 18.43 17.39
CA LEU A 363 -12.88 17.38 18.30
C LEU A 363 -11.63 16.69 18.87
N LYS A 364 -11.56 16.57 20.19
CA LYS A 364 -10.40 15.98 20.87
C LYS A 364 -10.82 15.13 22.07
N GLU A 365 -10.04 14.10 22.35
CA GLU A 365 -10.23 13.27 23.53
C GLU A 365 -8.94 12.56 23.96
N ASN A 366 -8.95 12.12 25.21
CA ASN A 366 -7.96 11.24 25.78
C ASN A 366 -8.62 9.91 26.11
N ARG A 367 -7.94 8.80 25.84
CA ARG A 367 -8.44 7.45 26.11
C ARG A 367 -7.38 6.57 26.74
N ILE A 368 -7.82 5.70 27.64
CA ILE A 368 -7.02 4.60 28.18
C ILE A 368 -7.62 3.29 27.65
N GLY A 369 -6.75 2.37 27.28
CA GLY A 369 -7.11 1.11 26.68
C GLY A 369 -6.16 -0.01 27.06
N ALA A 370 -6.54 -1.23 26.66
CA ALA A 370 -5.75 -2.43 26.79
C ALA A 370 -5.37 -2.94 25.41
N VAL A 371 -4.17 -3.48 25.29
CA VAL A 371 -3.68 -4.19 24.10
C VAL A 371 -3.14 -5.55 24.51
N GLY A 372 -3.41 -6.55 23.68
CA GLY A 372 -3.00 -7.93 23.89
C GLY A 372 -2.55 -8.57 22.58
N ASN A 373 -1.44 -9.28 22.61
CA ASN A 373 -1.01 -10.17 21.54
C ASN A 373 -0.71 -11.54 22.13
N LEU A 374 -1.33 -12.58 21.59
CA LEU A 374 -1.15 -13.96 21.98
C LEU A 374 -0.69 -14.77 20.77
N GLN A 375 0.44 -15.44 20.89
CA GLN A 375 0.95 -16.38 19.90
C GLN A 375 1.11 -17.74 20.58
N VAL A 376 0.54 -18.78 19.98
CA VAL A 376 0.67 -20.16 20.45
C VAL A 376 1.21 -21.00 19.31
N LYS A 377 2.29 -21.74 19.56
CA LYS A 377 2.91 -22.69 18.63
C LYS A 377 2.97 -24.06 19.30
N LEU A 378 2.18 -25.03 18.82
CA LEU A 378 2.13 -26.39 19.35
C LEU A 378 2.54 -27.40 18.28
N TRP A 379 3.48 -28.28 18.65
CA TRP A 379 3.93 -29.43 17.85
C TRP A 379 4.37 -29.09 16.41
N ASP A 380 4.77 -27.83 16.16
CA ASP A 380 5.03 -27.26 14.83
C ASP A 380 3.87 -27.33 13.82
N LYS A 381 2.72 -27.85 14.25
CA LYS A 381 1.54 -28.10 13.42
C LYS A 381 0.39 -27.16 13.70
N ILE A 382 0.37 -26.49 14.84
CA ILE A 382 -0.70 -25.56 15.22
C ILE A 382 -0.06 -24.22 15.57
N GLN A 383 -0.54 -23.16 14.93
CA GLN A 383 -0.11 -21.79 15.16
C GLN A 383 -1.36 -20.91 15.33
N LEU A 384 -1.57 -20.37 16.51
CA LEU A 384 -2.60 -19.37 16.77
C LEU A 384 -1.94 -18.01 16.94
N ASN A 385 -2.42 -17.01 16.21
CA ASN A 385 -2.08 -15.61 16.39
C ASN A 385 -3.35 -14.82 16.70
N SER A 386 -3.46 -14.37 17.94
CA SER A 386 -4.57 -13.58 18.46
C SER A 386 -4.10 -12.19 18.85
N PHE A 387 -4.86 -11.17 18.50
CA PHE A 387 -4.62 -9.80 18.91
C PHE A 387 -5.93 -9.21 19.42
N LEU A 388 -5.83 -8.37 20.45
CA LEU A 388 -6.92 -7.62 21.03
C LEU A 388 -6.46 -6.18 21.28
N GLU A 389 -7.30 -5.22 20.91
CA GLU A 389 -7.17 -3.83 21.30
C GLU A 389 -8.53 -3.33 21.74
N PHE A 390 -8.58 -2.73 22.91
CA PHE A 390 -9.75 -2.10 23.47
C PHE A 390 -9.40 -0.71 23.98
N SER A 391 -10.23 0.30 23.74
CA SER A 391 -10.15 1.59 24.42
C SER A 391 -11.53 2.21 24.55
N ASN A 392 -11.71 3.08 25.55
CA ASN A 392 -12.95 3.82 25.71
C ASN A 392 -12.70 5.33 25.51
N GLY A 393 -13.47 5.95 24.61
CA GLY A 393 -13.41 7.37 24.30
C GLY A 393 -14.74 8.07 24.54
N SER A 394 -14.70 9.35 24.89
CA SER A 394 -15.89 10.18 25.15
C SER A 394 -16.46 10.84 23.89
N GLN A 395 -15.61 11.14 22.90
CA GLN A 395 -16.00 11.76 21.63
C GLN A 395 -16.19 10.70 20.54
N PHE A 396 -15.26 9.75 20.42
CA PHE A 396 -15.27 8.73 19.37
C PHE A 396 -15.64 7.34 19.90
N LYS A 397 -16.46 7.30 20.96
CA LYS A 397 -16.99 6.08 21.62
C LYS A 397 -15.89 5.04 21.95
N SER A 398 -16.31 3.83 22.30
CA SER A 398 -15.38 2.72 22.51
C SER A 398 -14.81 2.21 21.19
N TYR A 399 -13.61 1.65 21.23
CA TYR A 399 -12.98 0.95 20.12
C TYR A 399 -12.62 -0.45 20.59
N LEU A 400 -12.98 -1.46 19.80
CA LEU A 400 -12.62 -2.86 20.03
C LEU A 400 -12.15 -3.46 18.71
N LYS A 401 -11.00 -4.11 18.72
CA LYS A 401 -10.51 -4.91 17.59
C LYS A 401 -9.95 -6.22 18.10
N THR A 402 -10.40 -7.31 17.52
CA THR A 402 -9.84 -8.64 17.72
C THR A 402 -9.47 -9.24 16.36
N THR A 403 -8.29 -9.83 16.27
CA THR A 403 -7.90 -10.61 15.10
C THR A 403 -7.38 -11.95 15.56
N ASN A 404 -8.01 -13.05 15.13
CA ASN A 404 -7.67 -14.40 15.54
C ASN A 404 -7.46 -15.23 14.30
N ASN A 405 -6.23 -15.68 14.09
CA ASN A 405 -5.84 -16.50 12.95
C ASN A 405 -5.24 -17.81 13.46
N LEU A 406 -5.88 -18.92 13.14
CA LEU A 406 -5.43 -20.26 13.45
C LEU A 406 -4.93 -20.91 12.17
N LYS A 407 -3.65 -21.28 12.13
CA LYS A 407 -3.08 -22.12 11.09
C LYS A 407 -2.81 -23.50 11.67
N PHE A 408 -3.27 -24.55 10.99
CA PHE A 408 -2.92 -25.90 11.37
C PHE A 408 -2.67 -26.83 10.18
N GLU A 409 -1.87 -27.87 10.41
CA GLU A 409 -1.49 -28.87 9.43
C GLU A 409 -2.12 -30.24 9.79
N PRO A 410 -3.37 -30.53 9.35
CA PRO A 410 -4.03 -31.79 9.68
C PRO A 410 -3.35 -33.00 9.04
N ILE A 411 -2.82 -32.82 7.83
CA ILE A 411 -2.08 -33.82 7.05
C ILE A 411 -0.80 -33.14 6.56
N LYS A 412 0.31 -33.88 6.53
CA LYS A 412 1.61 -33.36 6.10
C LYS A 412 1.50 -32.64 4.74
N ASP A 413 2.02 -31.43 4.66
CA ASP A 413 1.99 -30.49 3.52
C ASP A 413 0.60 -29.91 3.16
N TYR A 414 -0.44 -30.13 3.97
CA TYR A 414 -1.77 -29.53 3.79
C TYR A 414 -2.06 -28.57 4.94
N PHE A 415 -2.27 -27.30 4.63
CA PHE A 415 -2.49 -26.28 5.66
C PHE A 415 -3.90 -25.72 5.59
N VAL A 416 -4.54 -25.63 6.76
CA VAL A 416 -5.81 -24.95 6.94
C VAL A 416 -5.55 -23.68 7.75
N ASN A 417 -6.02 -22.56 7.24
CA ASN A 417 -6.08 -21.30 7.96
C ASN A 417 -7.55 -21.03 8.28
N ALA A 418 -7.87 -20.75 9.54
CA ALA A 418 -9.17 -20.28 9.98
C ALA A 418 -9.01 -18.92 10.64
N LYS A 419 -9.97 -18.02 10.42
CA LYS A 419 -9.97 -16.69 11.03
C LYS A 419 -11.36 -16.31 11.55
N VAL A 420 -11.35 -15.67 12.71
CA VAL A 420 -12.51 -15.02 13.31
C VAL A 420 -12.05 -13.68 13.84
N ASN A 421 -12.38 -12.61 13.11
CA ASN A 421 -11.99 -11.26 13.43
C ASN A 421 -13.23 -10.44 13.72
N PHE A 422 -13.11 -9.51 14.67
CA PHE A 422 -14.17 -8.58 15.00
C PHE A 422 -13.59 -7.19 15.20
N GLN A 423 -14.26 -6.18 14.69
CA GLN A 423 -13.91 -4.79 14.92
C GLN A 423 -15.17 -3.99 15.19
N SER A 424 -15.18 -3.18 16.24
CA SER A 424 -16.16 -2.12 16.45
C SER A 424 -15.41 -0.80 16.59
N ALA A 425 -15.60 0.08 15.63
CA ALA A 425 -14.88 1.34 15.56
C ALA A 425 -15.81 2.49 15.17
N TYR A 426 -15.52 3.67 15.69
CA TYR A 426 -16.12 4.89 15.17
C TYR A 426 -15.77 5.03 13.68
N PRO A 427 -16.68 5.55 12.82
CA PRO A 427 -16.39 5.70 11.40
C PRO A 427 -15.11 6.51 11.14
N SER A 428 -14.44 6.23 10.02
CA SER A 428 -13.29 7.02 9.56
C SER A 428 -13.61 8.50 9.64
N PHE A 429 -12.64 9.30 10.09
CA PHE A 429 -12.88 10.72 10.35
C PHE A 429 -13.29 11.50 9.10
N ASN A 430 -13.04 10.96 7.92
CA ASN A 430 -13.49 11.56 6.67
C ASN A 430 -15.03 11.61 6.56
N TYR A 431 -15.76 10.65 7.16
CA TYR A 431 -17.24 10.62 7.20
C TYR A 431 -17.83 11.58 8.24
N LEU A 432 -17.05 12.05 9.20
CA LEU A 432 -17.59 12.77 10.36
C LEU A 432 -17.79 14.25 10.11
N LEU A 433 -16.83 14.88 9.43
CA LEU A 433 -16.81 16.34 9.33
C LEU A 433 -16.19 16.75 7.99
N ASN A 434 -16.86 17.66 7.30
CA ASN A 434 -16.32 18.33 6.13
C ASN A 434 -16.84 19.76 5.99
N THR A 435 -15.94 20.65 5.57
CA THR A 435 -16.27 22.01 5.15
C THR A 435 -15.76 22.30 3.76
N SER A 436 -16.50 23.12 3.03
CA SER A 436 -16.39 23.39 1.60
C SER A 436 -17.09 24.71 1.25
N VAL A 437 -16.66 25.31 0.14
CA VAL A 437 -17.36 26.44 -0.48
C VAL A 437 -18.73 26.03 -1.04
N TYR A 438 -18.93 24.74 -1.32
CA TYR A 438 -20.20 24.19 -1.79
C TYR A 438 -21.05 23.72 -0.61
N ASN A 439 -22.25 24.30 -0.45
CA ASN A 439 -23.17 24.03 0.66
C ASN A 439 -23.50 22.54 0.79
N ASN A 440 -23.73 21.86 -0.33
CA ASN A 440 -24.09 20.44 -0.37
C ASN A 440 -23.01 19.49 0.18
N PHE A 441 -21.77 19.96 0.31
CA PHE A 441 -20.65 19.16 0.82
C PHE A 441 -20.26 19.52 2.25
N ASN A 442 -21.02 20.40 2.91
CA ASN A 442 -20.84 20.75 4.31
C ASN A 442 -21.68 19.81 5.18
N TYR A 443 -21.02 18.99 6.00
CA TYR A 443 -21.69 18.09 6.92
C TYR A 443 -20.91 17.93 8.23
N TYR A 444 -21.68 17.65 9.28
CA TYR A 444 -21.18 17.16 10.55
C TYR A 444 -22.07 15.99 10.99
N LEU A 445 -21.55 14.76 10.93
CA LEU A 445 -22.27 13.55 11.33
C LEU A 445 -22.19 13.39 12.84
N GLU A 446 -23.12 14.04 13.53
CA GLU A 446 -23.24 13.98 14.99
C GLU A 446 -23.63 12.59 15.50
N ASN A 447 -23.11 12.22 16.66
CA ASN A 447 -23.49 11.02 17.41
C ASN A 447 -23.40 9.69 16.64
N ALA A 448 -22.57 9.61 15.60
CA ALA A 448 -22.39 8.42 14.77
C ALA A 448 -22.21 7.16 15.61
N LYS A 449 -22.88 6.07 15.23
CA LYS A 449 -22.72 4.76 15.87
C LYS A 449 -21.39 4.14 15.42
N ASN A 450 -20.81 3.29 16.27
CA ASN A 450 -19.70 2.47 15.82
C ASN A 450 -20.16 1.55 14.69
N GLN A 451 -19.35 1.47 13.64
CA GLN A 451 -19.47 0.43 12.64
C GLN A 451 -18.82 -0.83 13.20
N SER A 452 -19.59 -1.92 13.24
CA SER A 452 -19.12 -3.23 13.71
C SER A 452 -18.96 -4.17 12.53
N VAL A 453 -17.77 -4.75 12.36
CA VAL A 453 -17.44 -5.69 11.29
C VAL A 453 -17.01 -7.00 11.93
N MET A 454 -17.77 -8.06 11.66
CA MET A 454 -17.39 -9.44 11.97
C MET A 454 -16.93 -10.10 10.67
N GLU A 455 -15.77 -10.75 10.70
CA GLU A 455 -15.22 -11.55 9.61
C GLU A 455 -15.01 -12.98 10.11
N VAL A 456 -15.64 -13.94 9.45
CA VAL A 456 -15.43 -15.37 9.66
C VAL A 456 -14.98 -15.96 8.35
N GLY A 457 -13.86 -16.68 8.33
CA GLY A 457 -13.40 -17.27 7.09
C GLY A 457 -12.21 -18.18 7.28
N GLY A 458 -11.62 -18.57 6.16
CA GLY A 458 -10.46 -19.43 6.15
C GLY A 458 -9.97 -19.74 4.75
N SER A 459 -8.83 -20.41 4.68
CA SER A 459 -8.29 -20.95 3.44
C SER A 459 -7.68 -22.33 3.63
N ILE A 460 -7.68 -23.11 2.56
CA ILE A 460 -7.07 -24.43 2.49
C ILE A 460 -6.00 -24.38 1.41
N ASN A 461 -4.79 -24.77 1.77
CA ASN A 461 -3.65 -24.86 0.86
C ASN A 461 -3.50 -26.33 0.44
N LEU A 462 -3.59 -26.55 -0.86
CA LEU A 462 -3.54 -27.87 -1.49
C LEU A 462 -2.25 -27.97 -2.30
N LYS A 463 -1.49 -29.04 -2.05
CA LYS A 463 -0.20 -29.29 -2.73
C LYS A 463 -0.34 -29.44 -4.24
N TRP A 464 -1.43 -30.07 -4.68
CA TRP A 464 -1.74 -30.29 -6.09
C TRP A 464 -2.08 -28.96 -6.76
N PHE A 465 -1.36 -28.67 -7.84
CA PHE A 465 -1.41 -27.41 -8.60
C PHE A 465 -1.08 -26.14 -7.79
N LYS A 466 -0.42 -26.25 -6.63
CA LYS A 466 -0.13 -25.09 -5.74
C LYS A 466 -1.40 -24.24 -5.55
N THR A 467 -2.46 -24.87 -5.06
CA THR A 467 -3.79 -24.28 -5.03
C THR A 467 -4.09 -23.73 -3.64
N GLU A 468 -4.62 -22.52 -3.55
CA GLU A 468 -5.26 -22.00 -2.34
C GLU A 468 -6.75 -21.77 -2.63
N ILE A 469 -7.62 -22.28 -1.76
CA ILE A 469 -9.08 -22.04 -1.81
C ILE A 469 -9.46 -21.31 -0.54
N PHE A 470 -10.24 -20.25 -0.63
CA PHE A 470 -10.71 -19.48 0.52
C PHE A 470 -12.22 -19.28 0.50
N ALA A 471 -12.78 -19.06 1.69
CA ALA A 471 -14.15 -18.59 1.89
C ALA A 471 -14.17 -17.58 3.04
N ASN A 472 -14.90 -16.47 2.87
CA ASN A 472 -15.11 -15.46 3.90
C ASN A 472 -16.58 -15.05 3.96
N TYR A 473 -17.01 -14.73 5.18
CA TYR A 473 -18.28 -14.10 5.48
C TYR A 473 -18.04 -12.85 6.30
N PHE A 474 -18.63 -11.74 5.88
CA PHE A 474 -18.63 -10.48 6.61
C PHE A 474 -20.03 -10.12 7.04
N ARG A 475 -20.19 -9.67 8.28
CA ARG A 475 -21.38 -8.96 8.76
C ARG A 475 -20.97 -7.58 9.22
N ILE A 476 -21.59 -6.56 8.65
CA ILE A 476 -21.28 -5.15 8.92
C ILE A 476 -22.53 -4.47 9.47
N ASP A 477 -22.54 -4.16 10.76
CA ASP A 477 -23.61 -3.39 11.40
C ASP A 477 -23.27 -1.89 11.42
N ASN A 478 -24.28 -1.03 11.27
CA ASN A 478 -24.14 0.43 11.14
C ASN A 478 -23.14 0.83 10.04
N TYR A 479 -23.24 0.21 8.86
CA TYR A 479 -22.34 0.49 7.74
C TYR A 479 -22.41 1.98 7.38
N THR A 480 -21.28 2.68 7.45
CA THR A 480 -21.18 4.09 7.12
C THR A 480 -20.79 4.24 5.66
N TYR A 481 -21.57 5.03 4.92
CA TYR A 481 -21.39 5.26 3.49
C TYR A 481 -21.76 6.70 3.13
N PHE A 482 -21.35 7.16 1.96
CA PHE A 482 -21.87 8.39 1.37
C PHE A 482 -22.97 8.06 0.39
N ASP A 483 -24.11 8.73 0.49
CA ASP A 483 -25.17 8.61 -0.51
C ASP A 483 -24.77 9.25 -1.85
N SER A 484 -25.67 9.22 -2.83
CA SER A 484 -25.44 9.75 -4.18
C SER A 484 -25.14 11.25 -4.21
N ASN A 485 -25.46 11.98 -3.13
CA ASN A 485 -25.23 13.42 -3.01
C ASN A 485 -23.96 13.73 -2.21
N GLY A 486 -23.19 12.71 -1.82
CA GLY A 486 -21.97 12.88 -1.02
C GLY A 486 -22.24 13.17 0.46
N SER A 487 -23.46 12.89 0.96
CA SER A 487 -23.80 13.04 2.38
C SER A 487 -23.56 11.75 3.16
N PRO A 488 -22.88 11.78 4.32
CA PRO A 488 -22.61 10.58 5.09
C PRO A 488 -23.86 10.05 5.79
N LYS A 489 -24.08 8.75 5.73
CA LYS A 489 -25.20 8.02 6.34
C LYS A 489 -24.73 6.72 6.97
N GLN A 490 -25.55 6.18 7.88
CA GLN A 490 -25.33 4.85 8.46
C GLN A 490 -26.51 3.94 8.17
N SER A 491 -26.23 2.67 7.86
CA SER A 491 -27.27 1.67 7.63
C SER A 491 -28.01 1.31 8.93
N ASN A 492 -29.33 1.16 8.84
CA ASN A 492 -30.14 0.65 9.96
C ASN A 492 -30.02 -0.87 10.11
N ASN A 493 -29.81 -1.57 8.99
CA ASN A 493 -29.69 -3.02 8.92
C ASN A 493 -28.26 -3.43 8.57
N SER A 494 -27.91 -4.67 8.91
CA SER A 494 -26.59 -5.25 8.63
C SER A 494 -26.35 -5.45 7.13
N VAL A 495 -25.17 -5.09 6.63
CA VAL A 495 -24.68 -5.49 5.30
C VAL A 495 -23.91 -6.79 5.45
N ASN A 496 -24.39 -7.86 4.83
CA ASN A 496 -23.75 -9.17 4.87
C ASN A 496 -23.10 -9.48 3.52
N ILE A 497 -21.87 -9.98 3.52
CA ILE A 497 -21.10 -10.26 2.30
C ILE A 497 -20.56 -11.68 2.38
N SER A 498 -20.71 -12.43 1.31
CA SER A 498 -20.04 -13.73 1.14
C SER A 498 -18.99 -13.62 0.05
N GLN A 499 -17.85 -14.28 0.25
CA GLN A 499 -16.76 -14.38 -0.71
C GLN A 499 -16.27 -15.82 -0.76
N ILE A 500 -16.05 -16.35 -1.96
CA ILE A 500 -15.41 -17.63 -2.19
C ILE A 500 -14.49 -17.51 -3.39
N GLY A 501 -13.32 -18.13 -3.33
CA GLY A 501 -12.41 -18.08 -4.45
C GLY A 501 -11.19 -18.95 -4.23
N GLY A 502 -10.24 -18.79 -5.13
CA GLY A 502 -8.98 -19.49 -5.04
C GLY A 502 -8.07 -19.18 -6.19
N ASP A 503 -6.83 -19.63 -6.05
CA ASP A 503 -5.85 -19.63 -7.11
C ASP A 503 -5.28 -21.02 -7.33
N ALA A 504 -4.86 -21.29 -8.55
CA ALA A 504 -4.26 -22.55 -8.96
C ALA A 504 -3.20 -22.28 -10.03
N THR A 505 -2.12 -23.03 -9.98
CA THR A 505 -1.01 -22.95 -10.93
C THR A 505 -0.72 -24.33 -11.54
N PHE A 506 -1.16 -24.50 -12.78
CA PHE A 506 -0.87 -25.67 -13.60
C PHE A 506 0.48 -25.48 -14.27
N SER A 507 1.33 -26.50 -14.25
CA SER A 507 2.67 -26.44 -14.85
C SER A 507 2.93 -27.71 -15.64
N PHE A 508 3.24 -27.55 -16.93
CA PHE A 508 3.65 -28.64 -17.82
C PHE A 508 4.93 -28.24 -18.56
N ASN A 509 6.04 -28.90 -18.22
CA ASN A 509 7.37 -28.54 -18.68
C ASN A 509 7.69 -27.06 -18.40
N LYS A 510 7.85 -26.24 -19.43
CA LYS A 510 8.16 -24.81 -19.34
C LYS A 510 6.93 -23.91 -19.46
N PHE A 511 5.75 -24.51 -19.66
CA PHE A 511 4.49 -23.78 -19.80
C PHE A 511 3.73 -23.84 -18.49
N HIS A 512 3.15 -22.70 -18.13
CA HIS A 512 2.45 -22.52 -16.88
C HIS A 512 1.15 -21.76 -17.13
N LEU A 513 0.10 -22.17 -16.42
CA LEU A 513 -1.18 -21.49 -16.37
C LEU A 513 -1.47 -21.17 -14.91
N ASN A 514 -1.35 -19.89 -14.54
CA ASN A 514 -1.75 -19.39 -13.22
C ASN A 514 -3.13 -18.74 -13.33
N THR A 515 -4.09 -19.21 -12.53
CA THR A 515 -5.46 -18.70 -12.52
C THR A 515 -5.83 -18.27 -11.12
N ARG A 516 -6.59 -17.19 -10.99
CA ARG A 516 -7.23 -16.76 -9.74
C ARG A 516 -8.67 -16.36 -10.02
N VAL A 517 -9.59 -16.87 -9.20
CA VAL A 517 -11.02 -16.57 -9.29
C VAL A 517 -11.56 -16.11 -7.95
N HIS A 518 -12.52 -15.21 -7.98
CA HIS A 518 -13.20 -14.68 -6.81
C HIS A 518 -14.68 -14.45 -7.16
N PHE A 519 -15.55 -15.12 -6.41
CA PHE A 519 -16.99 -14.95 -6.45
C PHE A 519 -17.42 -14.28 -5.16
N GLN A 520 -18.29 -13.28 -5.25
CA GLN A 520 -18.78 -12.58 -4.08
C GLN A 520 -20.20 -12.07 -4.29
N ASN A 521 -20.93 -11.88 -3.19
CA ASN A 521 -22.24 -11.25 -3.24
C ASN A 521 -22.55 -10.55 -1.92
N THR A 522 -23.10 -9.33 -2.03
CA THR A 522 -23.75 -8.64 -0.91
C THR A 522 -25.12 -9.26 -0.71
N LEU A 523 -25.27 -10.04 0.35
CA LEU A 523 -26.44 -10.85 0.67
C LEU A 523 -27.62 -10.01 1.20
N THR A 524 -27.34 -8.89 1.85
CA THR A 524 -28.35 -7.98 2.42
C THR A 524 -27.95 -6.51 2.19
N ASN A 525 -28.92 -5.63 1.93
CA ASN A 525 -28.71 -4.20 1.61
C ASN A 525 -27.68 -4.00 0.47
N LYS A 526 -27.88 -4.72 -0.64
CA LYS A 526 -26.95 -4.80 -1.78
C LYS A 526 -26.67 -3.45 -2.42
N GLU A 527 -27.65 -2.56 -2.39
CA GLU A 527 -27.59 -1.18 -2.88
C GLU A 527 -26.56 -0.32 -2.15
N LEU A 528 -26.23 -0.63 -0.88
CA LEU A 528 -25.26 0.14 -0.10
C LEU A 528 -23.80 -0.18 -0.45
N LEU A 529 -23.56 -1.38 -0.98
CA LEU A 529 -22.23 -1.82 -1.37
C LEU A 529 -22.30 -2.67 -2.64
N PRO A 530 -22.49 -2.04 -3.81
CA PRO A 530 -22.51 -2.75 -5.07
C PRO A 530 -21.09 -3.19 -5.45
N MET A 531 -20.96 -4.42 -5.91
CA MET A 531 -19.69 -5.05 -6.27
C MET A 531 -19.91 -6.09 -7.39
N PRO A 532 -18.89 -6.41 -8.20
CA PRO A 532 -19.02 -7.45 -9.22
C PRO A 532 -19.21 -8.82 -8.57
N GLY A 533 -20.07 -9.65 -9.16
CA GLY A 533 -20.33 -11.02 -8.69
C GLY A 533 -19.18 -12.00 -8.98
N PHE A 534 -18.37 -11.69 -9.99
CA PHE A 534 -17.20 -12.49 -10.38
C PHE A 534 -16.02 -11.60 -10.76
N ILE A 535 -14.83 -11.98 -10.32
CA ILE A 535 -13.53 -11.43 -10.71
C ILE A 535 -12.61 -12.61 -11.03
N GLY A 536 -11.97 -12.56 -12.18
CA GLY A 536 -11.09 -13.61 -12.68
C GLY A 536 -9.80 -13.04 -13.23
N ARG A 537 -8.71 -13.78 -13.03
CA ARG A 537 -7.42 -13.56 -13.67
C ARG A 537 -6.86 -14.86 -14.19
N ALA A 538 -6.30 -14.87 -15.39
CA ALA A 538 -5.54 -15.98 -15.94
C ALA A 538 -4.22 -15.45 -16.51
N ASN A 539 -3.13 -16.17 -16.29
CA ASN A 539 -1.82 -15.89 -16.86
C ASN A 539 -1.25 -17.17 -17.46
N PHE A 540 -1.15 -17.20 -18.78
CA PHE A 540 -0.49 -18.27 -19.50
C PHE A 540 0.90 -17.81 -19.92
N PHE A 541 1.94 -18.50 -19.46
CA PHE A 541 3.30 -18.07 -19.70
C PHE A 541 4.28 -19.23 -19.89
N TYR A 542 5.33 -18.95 -20.64
CA TYR A 542 6.49 -19.80 -20.83
C TYR A 542 7.66 -19.27 -19.98
N GLN A 543 8.30 -20.14 -19.20
CA GLN A 543 9.44 -19.78 -18.35
C GLN A 543 10.64 -20.70 -18.61
N THR A 544 11.82 -20.13 -18.86
CA THR A 544 13.02 -20.93 -19.12
C THR A 544 14.32 -20.21 -18.76
N GLN A 545 15.39 -21.00 -18.62
CA GLN A 545 16.76 -20.50 -18.50
C GLN A 545 17.31 -20.13 -19.88
N ALA A 546 18.00 -19.01 -19.98
CA ALA A 546 18.63 -18.48 -21.19
C ALA A 546 20.13 -18.20 -20.96
N PHE A 547 20.87 -17.97 -22.05
CA PHE A 547 22.30 -17.62 -22.03
C PHE A 547 23.16 -18.55 -21.16
N LYS A 548 23.13 -19.86 -21.40
CA LYS A 548 23.85 -20.88 -20.60
C LYS A 548 23.54 -20.78 -19.09
N LYS A 549 22.26 -20.54 -18.74
CA LYS A 549 21.76 -20.36 -17.35
C LYS A 549 22.22 -19.06 -16.67
N ALA A 550 22.67 -18.07 -17.44
CA ALA A 550 23.01 -16.74 -16.89
C ALA A 550 21.77 -15.85 -16.67
N ALA A 551 20.66 -16.13 -17.37
CA ALA A 551 19.40 -15.43 -17.21
C ALA A 551 18.21 -16.38 -17.15
N GLU A 552 17.13 -15.90 -16.56
CA GLU A 552 15.82 -16.55 -16.58
C GLU A 552 14.83 -15.64 -17.31
N ILE A 553 14.09 -16.18 -18.26
CA ILE A 553 13.12 -15.44 -19.08
C ILE A 553 11.73 -15.99 -18.80
N GLN A 554 10.76 -15.11 -18.68
CA GLN A 554 9.34 -15.43 -18.60
C GLN A 554 8.57 -14.55 -19.59
N ALA A 555 7.82 -15.16 -20.51
CA ALA A 555 6.98 -14.43 -21.45
C ALA A 555 5.57 -15.02 -21.47
N GLY A 556 4.55 -14.18 -21.51
CA GLY A 556 3.17 -14.66 -21.39
C GLY A 556 2.10 -13.62 -21.67
N VAL A 557 0.86 -14.07 -21.50
CA VAL A 557 -0.36 -13.28 -21.67
C VAL A 557 -1.16 -13.34 -20.37
N LYS A 558 -1.55 -12.17 -19.86
CA LYS A 558 -2.41 -12.02 -18.69
C LYS A 558 -3.76 -11.51 -19.13
N VAL A 559 -4.82 -12.10 -18.59
CA VAL A 559 -6.20 -11.63 -18.80
C VAL A 559 -6.82 -11.40 -17.43
N TYR A 560 -7.40 -10.23 -17.23
CA TYR A 560 -8.17 -9.86 -16.05
C TYR A 560 -9.60 -9.51 -16.46
N TYR A 561 -10.58 -9.99 -15.70
CA TYR A 561 -11.99 -9.79 -16.01
C TYR A 561 -12.78 -9.61 -14.71
N PHE A 562 -13.79 -8.76 -14.74
CA PHE A 562 -14.80 -8.67 -13.70
C PHE A 562 -16.17 -8.47 -14.33
N SER A 563 -17.19 -9.10 -13.75
CA SER A 563 -18.56 -9.04 -14.25
C SER A 563 -19.11 -7.61 -14.18
N LYS A 564 -19.99 -7.26 -15.12
CA LYS A 564 -20.65 -5.95 -15.15
C LYS A 564 -21.46 -5.69 -13.86
N PHE A 565 -21.34 -4.51 -13.28
CA PHE A 565 -22.06 -4.10 -12.05
C PHE A 565 -22.25 -2.58 -11.97
N ALA A 566 -23.23 -2.14 -11.17
CA ALA A 566 -23.47 -0.71 -10.89
C ALA A 566 -22.41 -0.18 -9.92
N SER A 567 -21.26 0.27 -10.42
CA SER A 567 -20.17 0.79 -9.58
C SER A 567 -20.58 2.07 -8.87
N ARG A 568 -20.07 2.22 -7.64
CA ARG A 568 -20.00 3.51 -6.96
C ARG A 568 -19.22 4.53 -7.79
N ASP A 569 -19.54 5.80 -7.59
CA ASP A 569 -18.81 6.91 -8.19
C ASP A 569 -17.65 7.33 -7.31
N TYR A 570 -16.61 7.86 -7.93
CA TYR A 570 -15.51 8.48 -7.20
C TYR A 570 -15.84 9.94 -6.91
N PHE A 571 -15.72 10.36 -5.66
CA PHE A 571 -16.00 11.71 -5.22
C PHE A 571 -14.72 12.48 -4.90
N PRO A 572 -14.27 13.40 -5.79
CA PRO A 572 -12.94 13.98 -5.69
C PRO A 572 -12.76 14.94 -4.50
N VAL A 573 -13.83 15.61 -4.05
CA VAL A 573 -13.80 16.56 -2.93
C VAL A 573 -13.32 15.89 -1.65
N LEU A 574 -13.76 14.65 -1.40
CA LEU A 574 -13.40 13.87 -0.21
C LEU A 574 -12.38 12.77 -0.48
N ASN A 575 -12.12 12.43 -1.75
CA ASN A 575 -11.33 11.28 -2.15
C ASN A 575 -11.95 9.94 -1.67
N GLU A 576 -13.27 9.84 -1.78
CA GLU A 576 -14.12 8.73 -1.29
C GLU A 576 -14.98 8.15 -2.41
N TYR A 577 -15.75 7.10 -2.10
CA TYR A 577 -16.71 6.50 -3.02
C TYR A 577 -18.14 6.79 -2.57
N ILE A 578 -18.97 7.28 -3.48
CA ILE A 578 -20.37 7.63 -3.24
C ILE A 578 -21.29 6.65 -3.95
N LEU A 579 -22.52 6.47 -3.45
CA LEU A 579 -23.49 5.61 -4.12
C LEU A 579 -23.79 6.11 -5.55
N PRO A 580 -24.15 5.20 -6.48
CA PRO A 580 -24.51 5.60 -7.84
C PRO A 580 -25.64 6.66 -7.83
N ASN A 581 -25.50 7.68 -8.67
CA ASN A 581 -26.50 8.71 -8.94
C ASN A 581 -27.16 8.48 -10.31
N ALA A 582 -28.00 9.43 -10.76
CA ALA A 582 -28.76 9.31 -12.02
C ALA A 582 -27.87 9.29 -13.29
N ASN A 583 -26.67 9.86 -13.22
CA ASN A 583 -25.72 9.91 -14.34
C ASN A 583 -24.72 8.72 -14.32
N SER A 584 -24.65 7.97 -13.23
CA SER A 584 -23.77 6.81 -13.10
C SER A 584 -24.22 5.66 -14.01
N PHE A 585 -23.26 4.88 -14.49
CA PHE A 585 -23.51 3.69 -15.31
C PHE A 585 -22.74 2.47 -14.83
N SER A 586 -23.20 1.28 -15.24
CA SER A 586 -22.52 0.03 -14.87
C SER A 586 -21.21 -0.16 -15.64
N ILE A 587 -20.15 -0.53 -14.94
CA ILE A 587 -18.82 -0.82 -15.50
C ILE A 587 -18.54 -2.32 -15.47
N GLY A 588 -17.50 -2.76 -16.20
CA GLY A 588 -17.09 -4.17 -16.26
C GLY A 588 -17.70 -4.93 -17.43
N GLY A 589 -17.52 -6.25 -17.45
CA GLY A 589 -17.95 -7.11 -18.56
C GLY A 589 -17.03 -7.06 -19.78
N GLN A 590 -15.81 -6.53 -19.63
CA GLN A 590 -14.80 -6.46 -20.68
C GLN A 590 -13.48 -7.07 -20.18
N PRO A 591 -12.84 -7.97 -20.94
CA PRO A 591 -11.53 -8.48 -20.57
C PRO A 591 -10.44 -7.42 -20.78
N ILE A 592 -9.53 -7.32 -19.82
CA ILE A 592 -8.30 -6.52 -19.88
C ILE A 592 -7.17 -7.51 -20.13
N ALA A 593 -6.47 -7.38 -21.26
CA ALA A 593 -5.44 -8.32 -21.67
C ALA A 593 -4.09 -7.63 -21.85
N ASP A 594 -3.05 -8.21 -21.26
CA ASP A 594 -1.68 -7.72 -21.30
C ASP A 594 -0.75 -8.80 -21.84
N ILE A 595 0.24 -8.39 -22.64
CA ILE A 595 1.34 -9.26 -23.08
C ILE A 595 2.63 -8.81 -22.40
N TYR A 596 3.50 -9.72 -22.00
CA TYR A 596 4.72 -9.34 -21.29
C TYR A 596 5.92 -10.24 -21.58
N ILE A 597 7.10 -9.67 -21.38
CA ILE A 597 8.37 -10.37 -21.27
C ILE A 597 9.13 -9.83 -20.05
N ASN A 598 9.50 -10.75 -19.17
CA ASN A 598 10.30 -10.49 -18.00
C ASN A 598 11.63 -11.25 -18.13
N MET A 599 12.71 -10.64 -17.65
CA MET A 599 14.03 -11.23 -17.66
C MET A 599 14.72 -10.97 -16.33
N LYS A 600 15.25 -12.01 -15.71
CA LYS A 600 16.10 -11.91 -14.52
C LYS A 600 17.53 -12.28 -14.87
N VAL A 601 18.47 -11.41 -14.53
CA VAL A 601 19.92 -11.66 -14.63
C VAL A 601 20.53 -11.45 -13.23
N LYS A 602 21.00 -12.53 -12.60
CA LYS A 602 21.48 -12.52 -11.20
C LYS A 602 20.48 -11.86 -10.24
N LYS A 603 20.73 -10.60 -9.86
CA LYS A 603 19.98 -9.79 -8.90
C LYS A 603 19.20 -8.63 -9.56
N MET A 604 19.13 -8.60 -10.88
CA MET A 604 18.39 -7.62 -11.67
C MET A 604 17.21 -8.29 -12.34
N PHE A 605 16.06 -7.63 -12.33
CA PHE A 605 14.85 -8.02 -13.03
C PHE A 605 14.45 -6.89 -13.96
N PHE A 606 14.13 -7.24 -15.19
CA PHE A 606 13.53 -6.37 -16.18
C PHE A 606 12.11 -6.90 -16.43
N PHE A 607 11.16 -6.00 -16.53
CA PHE A 607 9.80 -6.33 -16.98
C PHE A 607 9.40 -5.34 -18.07
N ILE A 608 8.84 -5.88 -19.14
CA ILE A 608 8.30 -5.13 -20.27
C ILE A 608 6.93 -5.71 -20.55
N GLU A 609 5.92 -4.86 -20.52
CA GLU A 609 4.52 -5.26 -20.62
C GLU A 609 3.77 -4.31 -21.55
N GLY A 610 3.18 -4.85 -22.60
CA GLY A 610 2.18 -4.16 -23.42
C GLY A 610 0.82 -4.32 -22.74
N GLN A 611 0.43 -3.31 -21.97
CA GLN A 611 -0.83 -3.33 -21.23
C GLN A 611 -2.00 -3.01 -22.15
N GLN A 612 -3.16 -3.61 -21.89
CA GLN A 612 -4.41 -3.37 -22.62
C GLN A 612 -4.30 -3.58 -24.15
N ILE A 613 -3.70 -4.69 -24.57
CA ILE A 613 -3.39 -4.99 -25.99
C ILE A 613 -4.62 -5.01 -26.90
N GLY A 614 -5.81 -5.35 -26.35
CA GLY A 614 -7.07 -5.35 -27.11
C GLY A 614 -7.44 -3.97 -27.67
N THR A 615 -6.92 -2.89 -27.07
CA THR A 615 -7.17 -1.52 -27.54
C THR A 615 -6.35 -1.11 -28.75
N VAL A 616 -5.41 -1.95 -29.19
CA VAL A 616 -4.72 -1.77 -30.48
C VAL A 616 -5.64 -2.13 -31.66
N ILE A 617 -6.58 -3.05 -31.43
CA ILE A 617 -7.47 -3.60 -32.47
C ILE A 617 -8.86 -2.96 -32.41
N SER A 618 -9.28 -2.53 -31.21
CA SER A 618 -10.63 -2.01 -30.96
C SER A 618 -10.61 -0.80 -30.05
N ASN A 619 -11.66 0.01 -30.08
CA ASN A 619 -11.76 1.17 -29.20
C ASN A 619 -11.89 0.74 -27.74
N ASN A 620 -11.20 1.45 -26.84
CA ASN A 620 -11.30 1.22 -25.42
C ASN A 620 -12.70 1.57 -24.90
N LYS A 621 -13.29 0.66 -24.13
CA LYS A 621 -14.62 0.80 -23.51
C LYS A 621 -14.61 0.48 -22.02
N ALA A 622 -13.42 0.32 -21.44
CA ALA A 622 -13.27 -0.08 -20.05
C ALA A 622 -13.14 1.15 -19.13
N TYR A 623 -13.80 1.06 -17.98
CA TYR A 623 -13.88 2.11 -16.99
C TYR A 623 -13.45 1.59 -15.62
N ALA A 624 -12.72 2.42 -14.88
CA ALA A 624 -12.37 2.17 -13.48
C ALA A 624 -13.49 2.61 -12.54
N PHE A 625 -14.11 3.75 -12.81
CA PHE A 625 -15.34 4.24 -12.20
C PHE A 625 -16.22 4.81 -13.32
N PRO A 626 -17.52 5.06 -13.10
CA PRO A 626 -18.31 5.85 -14.04
C PRO A 626 -17.58 7.17 -14.36
N HIS A 627 -17.53 7.54 -15.64
CA HIS A 627 -16.78 8.71 -16.16
C HIS A 627 -15.25 8.65 -16.03
N TYR A 628 -14.65 7.59 -15.46
CA TYR A 628 -13.20 7.42 -15.37
C TYR A 628 -12.71 6.23 -16.20
N PRO A 629 -12.27 6.45 -17.45
CA PRO A 629 -11.68 5.41 -18.28
C PRO A 629 -10.47 4.73 -17.62
N VAL A 630 -10.27 3.45 -17.95
CA VAL A 630 -8.96 2.80 -17.76
C VAL A 630 -7.99 3.26 -18.87
N TYR A 631 -6.70 2.96 -18.70
CA TYR A 631 -5.69 3.32 -19.69
C TYR A 631 -5.92 2.59 -21.02
N ASP A 632 -5.58 3.25 -22.13
CA ASP A 632 -5.41 2.62 -23.43
C ASP A 632 -4.10 1.82 -23.48
N PHE A 633 -3.81 1.21 -24.63
CA PHE A 633 -2.54 0.52 -24.85
C PHE A 633 -1.36 1.39 -24.41
N ARG A 634 -0.52 0.81 -23.55
CA ARG A 634 0.73 1.45 -23.12
C ARG A 634 1.81 0.41 -22.90
N LEU A 635 3.04 0.85 -23.12
CA LEU A 635 4.22 0.09 -22.75
C LEU A 635 4.59 0.39 -21.30
N ASN A 636 4.50 -0.60 -20.42
CA ASN A 636 4.91 -0.56 -19.03
C ASN A 636 6.27 -1.26 -18.89
N ILE A 637 7.29 -0.50 -18.53
CA ILE A 637 8.69 -0.93 -18.46
C ILE A 637 9.20 -0.64 -17.06
N GLY A 638 9.96 -1.57 -16.51
CA GLY A 638 10.71 -1.26 -15.31
C GLY A 638 11.78 -2.26 -14.95
N ILE A 639 12.46 -1.91 -13.86
CA ILE A 639 13.68 -2.57 -13.39
C ILE A 639 13.57 -2.73 -11.88
N VAL A 640 13.84 -3.94 -11.39
CA VAL A 640 14.12 -4.21 -9.97
C VAL A 640 15.58 -4.63 -9.84
N TRP A 641 16.37 -3.90 -9.07
CA TRP A 641 17.79 -4.17 -8.90
C TRP A 641 18.16 -4.27 -7.43
N TYR A 642 18.66 -5.43 -7.03
CA TYR A 642 19.27 -5.65 -5.73
C TYR A 642 20.81 -5.55 -5.83
N LEU A 643 21.38 -4.57 -5.15
CA LEU A 643 22.81 -4.34 -5.03
C LEU A 643 23.26 -4.74 -3.64
N PHE A 644 23.93 -5.88 -3.54
CA PHE A 644 24.59 -6.31 -2.31
C PHE A 644 26.10 -6.18 -2.54
N ASN A 645 26.76 -5.32 -1.77
CA ASN A 645 28.20 -5.06 -1.89
C ASN A 645 29.02 -6.23 -1.34
#